data_AF-Q9LCC4-F1
#
_entry.id   AF-Q9LCC4-F1
#
_cell.length_a   1.000
_cell.length_b   1.000
_cell.length_c   1.000
_cell.angle_alpha   90.00
_cell.angle_beta   90.00
_cell.angle_gamma   90.00
#
_symmetry.space_group_name_H-M   'P 1'
#
loop_
_entity.id
_entity.type
_entity.pdbx_description
1 polymer ?
#
loop_
_entity_poly.entity_id
_entity_poly.type
_entity_poly.pdbx_seq_one_letter_code
_entity_poly.pdbx_strand_id
1 'polypeptide(L)'
;MKTKSKSALTLSMVCAMALSCMPFVEPTRAEAAFDKDAKQTVADMGLGWNLGNSLDSYSGTTIGGNRGSTSSETAWGNPATTKAMIDMVKESGVKTVRVPVTWYEHMDPYTYKIDDVWMNRVEEVVNYVLEDDMYCILNVHHDTGEKGWLKANSKDLQKKEAMFRSIWEQVSENFEDYGDKLVFEGFNEILDESSNQWWNPSSEACPISNELNQIFVDVVRGSGGNNAKRNLICNTYCAGANNEITSQFVLPKDTVSNRLIVEAHVYQPFEFTHESYPEITTWTSSPLDMVLNNLNSTFAQKGIPVIIGEFGCANKNNMDEITSWAKYLVEKCTGYGMGCIWWDNGSQYKIYNRRTLKVSQPELLNAMLEAAGSDVPASAQKFVRGDINGDGKLNDTDLEMLRNYLLKKTVKISDKADINMDGKVTMADFVQMNKAILNPDPASDPRNLCANEDNWASWTDTSNGGQGEMFFMDNGVSMQVDKGGKNEWDAQFFYDAITLEQGAKYQISFDYVSDSPQTTTFIVNQGHDDYLPYYLDSLNWTTNVQHYKATFDFTSKTDNMCRVTYNLGGSGVNVPYKATITNLSLIKLSGGGSSSSSSSSTQSGTSASTGTNLAADASKFSSWANTEGGASASFKSLSNGLQISVKNSGTEEWYVQGIYPGIKFEKGATYEISFDHQADKAVKFGVKLQQNYEPYGQYSNEPVYASTQKQHYSAEFTMTDPTDDNTACVFNCGALNTNATITITDLVIKKIS
;
A
#
# COMPACT_ATOMS: atom_id res chain seq x y z
N MET A 1 77.86 18.40 -2.04
CA MET A 1 77.62 18.84 -3.44
C MET A 1 76.67 17.82 -4.08
N LYS A 2 75.65 18.25 -4.85
CA LYS A 2 74.70 17.44 -5.66
C LYS A 2 73.71 16.48 -4.94
N THR A 3 72.50 17.02 -4.68
CA THR A 3 71.16 16.54 -5.17
C THR A 3 71.13 15.26 -6.04
N LYS A 4 70.10 14.39 -6.05
CA LYS A 4 68.62 14.48 -5.86
C LYS A 4 68.11 13.10 -5.33
N SER A 5 66.84 12.75 -5.08
CA SER A 5 65.51 13.32 -5.41
C SER A 5 64.47 13.04 -4.26
N LYS A 6 63.18 12.83 -4.58
CA LYS A 6 62.09 12.39 -3.67
C LYS A 6 61.35 11.15 -4.23
N SER A 7 60.72 10.36 -3.34
CA SER A 7 59.45 9.65 -3.59
C SER A 7 58.57 9.81 -2.34
N ALA A 8 57.27 9.98 -2.54
CA ALA A 8 56.31 10.24 -1.46
C ALA A 8 55.79 8.94 -0.83
N LEU A 9 55.48 8.96 0.46
CA LEU A 9 54.69 7.91 1.13
C LEU A 9 53.24 8.39 1.26
N THR A 10 52.30 7.57 0.80
CA THR A 10 50.87 7.86 0.88
C THR A 10 50.36 7.63 2.30
N LEU A 11 49.61 8.60 2.83
CA LEU A 11 49.02 8.51 4.17
C LEU A 11 47.63 7.84 4.08
N SER A 12 47.54 6.55 4.40
CA SER A 12 46.24 5.89 4.59
C SER A 12 45.59 6.36 5.88
N MET A 13 44.53 7.16 5.77
CA MET A 13 43.74 7.62 6.89
C MET A 13 42.74 6.52 7.28
N VAL A 14 43.00 5.83 8.39
CA VAL A 14 42.07 4.84 8.95
C VAL A 14 40.98 5.58 9.71
N CYS A 15 39.77 5.64 9.15
CA CYS A 15 38.59 6.09 9.88
C CYS A 15 38.18 5.02 10.90
N ALA A 16 38.75 5.09 12.10
CA ALA A 16 38.18 4.39 13.24
C ALA A 16 36.84 5.06 13.60
N MET A 17 35.74 4.35 13.37
CA MET A 17 34.44 4.74 13.92
C MET A 17 34.52 4.68 15.45
N ALA A 18 34.64 5.85 16.08
CA ALA A 18 34.40 5.94 17.52
C ALA A 18 32.90 5.72 17.74
N LEU A 19 32.53 4.61 18.37
CA LEU A 19 31.25 4.53 19.05
C LEU A 19 31.26 5.59 20.15
N SER A 20 30.68 6.76 19.86
CA SER A 20 30.22 7.63 20.91
C SER A 20 29.08 6.91 21.62
N CYS A 21 29.35 6.36 22.82
CA CYS A 21 28.29 6.18 23.80
C CYS A 21 27.73 7.57 24.10
N MET A 22 26.69 7.95 23.35
CA MET A 22 25.81 9.03 23.80
C MET A 22 25.25 8.58 25.14
N PRO A 23 25.22 9.44 26.17
CA PRO A 23 24.48 9.11 27.37
C PRO A 23 23.03 8.84 26.97
N PHE A 24 22.43 7.82 27.57
CA PHE A 24 21.01 7.55 27.43
C PHE A 24 20.27 8.78 28.00
N VAL A 25 19.81 9.66 27.11
CA VAL A 25 18.87 10.72 27.48
C VAL A 25 17.56 10.00 27.69
N GLU A 26 16.98 10.07 28.90
CA GLU A 26 15.63 9.54 29.10
C GLU A 26 14.69 10.21 28.09
N PRO A 27 13.90 9.44 27.32
CA PRO A 27 12.87 10.00 26.46
C PRO A 27 12.03 10.98 27.27
N THR A 28 11.79 12.16 26.72
CA THR A 28 11.52 13.34 27.54
C THR A 28 10.25 13.20 28.39
N ARG A 29 10.46 12.93 29.70
CA ARG A 29 9.59 13.35 30.81
C ARG A 29 9.53 14.89 30.84
N ALA A 30 8.98 15.49 29.78
CA ALA A 30 8.82 16.94 29.67
C ALA A 30 8.03 17.45 30.88
N GLU A 31 8.42 18.62 31.40
CA GLU A 31 7.90 19.14 32.67
C GLU A 31 6.39 19.44 32.54
N ALA A 32 5.57 18.48 32.96
CA ALA A 32 4.17 18.40 32.57
C ALA A 32 3.31 19.31 33.44
N ALA A 33 3.14 20.56 33.00
CA ALA A 33 2.36 21.54 33.73
C ALA A 33 0.85 21.20 33.75
N PHE A 34 0.32 20.59 32.69
CA PHE A 34 -1.12 20.40 32.46
C PHE A 34 -1.90 21.73 32.49
N ASP A 35 -1.27 22.84 32.10
CA ASP A 35 -1.86 24.19 32.21
C ASP A 35 -3.05 24.41 31.27
N LYS A 36 -3.03 23.78 30.08
CA LYS A 36 -4.08 23.87 29.07
C LYS A 36 -5.24 22.94 29.39
N ASP A 37 -6.45 23.46 29.50
CA ASP A 37 -7.68 22.65 29.53
C ASP A 37 -7.99 22.02 28.16
N ALA A 38 -9.00 21.14 28.09
CA ALA A 38 -9.38 20.46 26.86
C ALA A 38 -9.69 21.42 25.69
N LYS A 39 -10.26 22.60 25.96
CA LYS A 39 -10.56 23.59 24.92
C LYS A 39 -9.30 24.28 24.41
N GLN A 40 -8.40 24.63 25.33
CA GLN A 40 -7.11 25.22 24.98
C GLN A 40 -6.21 24.22 24.24
N THR A 41 -6.28 22.93 24.58
CA THR A 41 -5.57 21.85 23.89
C THR A 41 -6.06 21.67 22.46
N VAL A 42 -7.38 21.59 22.22
CA VAL A 42 -7.93 21.50 20.85
C VAL A 42 -7.53 22.71 19.99
N ALA A 43 -7.45 23.91 20.58
CA ALA A 43 -6.99 25.11 19.86
C ALA A 43 -5.48 25.11 19.54
N ASP A 44 -4.66 24.36 20.30
CA ASP A 44 -3.20 24.30 20.12
C ASP A 44 -2.77 23.15 19.18
N MET A 45 -3.60 22.11 19.07
CA MET A 45 -3.42 20.93 18.21
C MET A 45 -3.28 21.24 16.72
N GLY A 46 -3.83 22.37 16.23
CA GLY A 46 -3.75 22.77 14.82
C GLY A 46 -4.35 21.74 13.85
N LEU A 47 -3.74 21.59 12.67
CA LEU A 47 -3.99 20.46 11.78
C LEU A 47 -3.25 19.23 12.30
N GLY A 48 -3.96 18.11 12.40
CA GLY A 48 -3.41 16.81 12.74
C GLY A 48 -3.35 15.83 11.56
N TRP A 49 -2.65 14.71 11.78
CA TRP A 49 -2.48 13.61 10.83
C TRP A 49 -2.60 12.26 11.54
N ASN A 50 -3.28 11.29 10.94
CA ASN A 50 -3.35 9.91 11.44
C ASN A 50 -2.23 9.06 10.85
N LEU A 51 -1.56 8.28 11.70
CA LEU A 51 -0.63 7.21 11.32
C LEU A 51 -1.40 5.93 10.90
N GLY A 52 -2.41 6.08 10.05
CA GLY A 52 -3.34 5.00 9.68
C GLY A 52 -2.68 3.86 8.91
N ASN A 53 -3.29 2.68 8.98
CA ASN A 53 -2.80 1.40 8.46
C ASN A 53 -1.37 1.06 8.93
N SER A 54 -1.05 1.34 10.19
CA SER A 54 0.22 1.03 10.87
C SER A 54 -0.08 0.18 12.11
N LEU A 55 0.02 0.72 13.34
CA LEU A 55 -0.25 0.00 14.60
C LEU A 55 -1.73 -0.39 14.79
N ASP A 56 -2.63 0.14 13.96
CA ASP A 56 -4.01 -0.26 13.82
C ASP A 56 -4.22 -1.52 12.97
N SER A 57 -3.29 -1.84 12.07
CA SER A 57 -3.42 -3.00 11.19
C SER A 57 -3.25 -4.34 11.92
N TYR A 58 -3.95 -5.37 11.44
CA TYR A 58 -4.00 -6.69 12.06
C TYR A 58 -3.92 -7.81 11.01
N SER A 59 -3.40 -8.96 11.41
CA SER A 59 -3.15 -10.12 10.52
C SER A 59 -4.31 -11.14 10.50
N GLY A 60 -5.08 -11.21 11.58
CA GLY A 60 -6.29 -12.01 11.72
C GLY A 60 -7.13 -11.55 12.92
N THR A 61 -8.27 -12.20 13.17
CA THR A 61 -9.23 -11.79 14.22
C THR A 61 -9.11 -12.57 15.53
N THR A 62 -7.97 -13.24 15.77
CA THR A 62 -7.79 -14.11 16.96
C THR A 62 -7.12 -13.37 18.10
N ILE A 63 -7.81 -13.27 19.25
CA ILE A 63 -7.25 -12.69 20.48
C ILE A 63 -5.99 -13.48 20.88
N GLY A 64 -4.87 -12.77 21.02
CA GLY A 64 -3.57 -13.33 21.37
C GLY A 64 -2.85 -14.08 20.25
N GLY A 65 -3.31 -13.95 19.01
CA GLY A 65 -2.80 -14.65 17.83
C GLY A 65 -1.41 -14.21 17.36
N ASN A 66 -0.96 -12.99 17.66
CA ASN A 66 0.33 -12.42 17.22
C ASN A 66 1.21 -11.91 18.38
N ARG A 67 1.08 -12.54 19.57
CA ARG A 67 1.86 -12.14 20.75
C ARG A 67 3.36 -12.37 20.58
N GLY A 68 4.16 -11.44 21.09
CA GLY A 68 5.62 -11.49 20.97
C GLY A 68 6.15 -11.10 19.59
N SER A 69 5.32 -10.42 18.78
CA SER A 69 5.63 -9.97 17.43
C SER A 69 5.12 -8.53 17.23
N THR A 70 5.80 -7.77 16.38
CA THR A 70 5.35 -6.45 15.90
C THR A 70 4.83 -6.51 14.46
N SER A 71 4.76 -7.69 13.84
CA SER A 71 4.44 -7.85 12.41
C SER A 71 3.09 -7.27 11.99
N SER A 72 2.13 -7.17 12.92
CA SER A 72 0.83 -6.54 12.68
C SER A 72 0.98 -5.09 12.20
N GLU A 73 1.99 -4.33 12.65
CA GLU A 73 2.24 -2.94 12.20
C GLU A 73 2.42 -2.82 10.68
N THR A 74 2.95 -3.86 10.04
CA THR A 74 3.25 -3.89 8.60
C THR A 74 2.24 -4.71 7.79
N ALA A 75 1.23 -5.29 8.44
CA ALA A 75 0.35 -6.28 7.83
C ALA A 75 -0.45 -5.73 6.64
N TRP A 76 -0.74 -4.42 6.62
CA TRP A 76 -1.49 -3.75 5.54
C TRP A 76 -0.60 -2.94 4.59
N GLY A 77 0.69 -3.27 4.50
CA GLY A 77 1.57 -2.82 3.42
C GLY A 77 2.33 -1.52 3.66
N ASN A 78 2.13 -0.85 4.80
CA ASN A 78 3.00 0.25 5.23
C ASN A 78 4.36 -0.27 5.74
N PRO A 79 5.44 0.52 5.61
CA PRO A 79 6.68 0.26 6.34
C PRO A 79 6.46 0.45 7.85
N ALA A 80 7.26 -0.23 8.68
CA ALA A 80 7.29 0.04 10.11
C ALA A 80 7.69 1.50 10.37
N THR A 81 7.00 2.16 11.29
CA THR A 81 7.15 3.58 11.60
C THR A 81 8.58 3.88 12.08
N THR A 82 9.19 4.95 11.59
CA THR A 82 10.49 5.43 12.07
C THR A 82 10.41 6.87 12.54
N LYS A 83 11.33 7.29 13.42
CA LYS A 83 11.45 8.67 13.89
C LYS A 83 11.48 9.66 12.72
N ALA A 84 12.22 9.35 11.65
CA ALA A 84 12.34 10.15 10.44
C ALA A 84 11.02 10.39 9.68
N MET A 85 10.04 9.48 9.78
CA MET A 85 8.70 9.72 9.24
C MET A 85 7.96 10.79 10.05
N ILE A 86 8.15 10.78 11.37
CA ILE A 86 7.52 11.72 12.30
C ILE A 86 8.21 13.09 12.25
N ASP A 87 9.55 13.12 12.10
CA ASP A 87 10.33 14.33 11.81
C ASP A 87 9.78 15.04 10.57
N MET A 88 9.58 14.32 9.46
CA MET A 88 8.99 14.86 8.22
C MET A 88 7.58 15.42 8.44
N VAL A 89 6.75 14.76 9.26
CA VAL A 89 5.39 15.25 9.60
C VAL A 89 5.49 16.55 10.43
N LYS A 90 6.44 16.64 11.37
CA LYS A 90 6.70 17.88 12.11
C LYS A 90 7.19 19.02 11.20
N GLU A 91 8.16 18.73 10.33
CA GLU A 91 8.78 19.71 9.44
C GLU A 91 7.81 20.28 8.39
N SER A 92 6.74 19.54 8.05
CA SER A 92 5.69 20.01 7.14
C SER A 92 4.75 21.05 7.77
N GLY A 93 4.74 21.17 9.10
CA GLY A 93 3.89 22.10 9.86
C GLY A 93 2.74 21.45 10.65
N VAL A 94 2.59 20.12 10.58
CA VAL A 94 1.64 19.39 11.43
C VAL A 94 2.04 19.48 12.91
N LYS A 95 1.04 19.55 13.80
CA LYS A 95 1.25 19.68 15.26
C LYS A 95 0.70 18.53 16.08
N THR A 96 -0.09 17.65 15.48
CA THR A 96 -0.76 16.53 16.14
C THR A 96 -0.65 15.27 15.29
N VAL A 97 -0.21 14.17 15.89
CA VAL A 97 -0.29 12.83 15.30
C VAL A 97 -1.27 11.99 16.11
N ARG A 98 -2.27 11.42 15.43
CA ARG A 98 -3.11 10.36 15.99
C ARG A 98 -2.48 9.02 15.62
N VAL A 99 -2.20 8.22 16.64
CA VAL A 99 -1.57 6.90 16.57
C VAL A 99 -2.67 5.87 16.88
N PRO A 100 -3.42 5.43 15.86
CA PRO A 100 -4.44 4.41 16.06
C PRO A 100 -3.77 3.06 16.36
N VAL A 101 -4.27 2.31 17.34
CA VAL A 101 -3.67 1.02 17.78
C VAL A 101 -4.73 -0.06 17.97
N THR A 102 -4.48 -1.23 17.41
CA THR A 102 -5.29 -2.43 17.63
C THR A 102 -4.57 -3.37 18.60
N TRP A 103 -5.27 -3.83 19.64
CA TRP A 103 -4.64 -4.50 20.78
C TRP A 103 -4.88 -6.01 20.83
N TYR A 104 -6.04 -6.50 20.38
CA TYR A 104 -6.46 -7.87 20.65
C TYR A 104 -5.50 -8.99 20.18
N GLU A 105 -4.82 -8.87 19.03
CA GLU A 105 -3.86 -9.90 18.57
C GLU A 105 -2.69 -10.07 19.56
N HIS A 106 -2.42 -9.04 20.37
CA HIS A 106 -1.31 -8.91 21.30
C HIS A 106 -1.72 -9.11 22.77
N MET A 107 -2.97 -9.52 23.04
CA MET A 107 -3.50 -9.76 24.39
C MET A 107 -3.54 -11.25 24.76
N ASP A 108 -3.16 -11.61 25.99
CA ASP A 108 -3.41 -12.96 26.50
C ASP A 108 -4.92 -13.22 26.65
N PRO A 109 -5.48 -14.27 26.03
CA PRO A 109 -6.93 -14.47 25.98
C PRO A 109 -7.56 -14.91 27.32
N TYR A 110 -6.76 -15.17 28.36
CA TYR A 110 -7.24 -15.59 29.69
C TYR A 110 -7.01 -14.55 30.78
N THR A 111 -5.92 -13.79 30.68
CA THR A 111 -5.50 -12.78 31.67
C THR A 111 -5.66 -11.34 31.16
N TYR A 112 -5.92 -11.16 29.86
CA TYR A 112 -6.01 -9.88 29.16
C TYR A 112 -4.73 -9.03 29.21
N LYS A 113 -3.60 -9.61 29.65
CA LYS A 113 -2.30 -8.93 29.62
C LYS A 113 -1.91 -8.64 28.17
N ILE A 114 -1.66 -7.37 27.84
CA ILE A 114 -0.99 -6.96 26.60
C ILE A 114 0.45 -7.46 26.68
N ASP A 115 0.96 -8.11 25.63
CA ASP A 115 2.32 -8.63 25.65
C ASP A 115 3.36 -7.51 25.53
N ASP A 116 4.49 -7.70 26.23
CA ASP A 116 5.47 -6.63 26.43
C ASP A 116 6.14 -6.19 25.13
N VAL A 117 6.17 -7.03 24.08
CA VAL A 117 6.77 -6.66 22.78
C VAL A 117 5.91 -5.62 22.07
N TRP A 118 4.58 -5.78 22.12
CA TRP A 118 3.66 -4.83 21.50
C TRP A 118 3.59 -3.50 22.26
N MET A 119 3.45 -3.54 23.60
CA MET A 119 3.40 -2.31 24.41
C MET A 119 4.66 -1.46 24.21
N ASN A 120 5.85 -2.06 24.26
CA ASN A 120 7.11 -1.35 24.01
C ASN A 120 7.18 -0.72 22.61
N ARG A 121 6.61 -1.38 21.57
CA ARG A 121 6.59 -0.83 20.22
C ARG A 121 5.61 0.34 20.06
N VAL A 122 4.45 0.26 20.72
CA VAL A 122 3.51 1.39 20.78
C VAL A 122 4.14 2.58 21.51
N GLU A 123 4.80 2.34 22.65
CA GLU A 123 5.53 3.37 23.41
C GLU A 123 6.65 4.01 22.58
N GLU A 124 7.42 3.23 21.82
CA GLU A 124 8.44 3.74 20.91
C GLU A 124 7.87 4.73 19.87
N VAL A 125 6.75 4.38 19.23
CA VAL A 125 6.11 5.26 18.23
C VAL A 125 5.47 6.50 18.88
N VAL A 126 4.88 6.36 20.08
CA VAL A 126 4.39 7.50 20.88
C VAL A 126 5.55 8.44 21.25
N ASN A 127 6.70 7.90 21.64
CA ASN A 127 7.91 8.69 21.95
C ASN A 127 8.39 9.48 20.73
N TYR A 128 8.39 8.90 19.53
CA TYR A 128 8.76 9.64 18.31
C TYR A 128 7.94 10.93 18.11
N VAL A 129 6.63 10.89 18.39
CA VAL A 129 5.73 12.05 18.28
C VAL A 129 6.00 13.10 19.36
N LEU A 130 6.22 12.65 20.60
CA LEU A 130 6.40 13.54 21.75
C LEU A 130 7.79 14.21 21.78
N GLU A 131 8.83 13.51 21.29
CA GLU A 131 10.17 14.07 21.11
C GLU A 131 10.17 15.24 20.10
N ASP A 132 9.27 15.22 19.11
CA ASP A 132 9.04 16.33 18.18
C ASP A 132 8.14 17.44 18.72
N ASP A 133 7.83 17.43 20.02
CA ASP A 133 6.97 18.42 20.66
C ASP A 133 5.58 18.52 19.97
N MET A 134 5.08 17.41 19.43
CA MET A 134 3.71 17.29 18.87
C MET A 134 2.75 16.71 19.91
N TYR A 135 1.45 16.96 19.71
CA TYR A 135 0.40 16.20 20.41
C TYR A 135 0.35 14.78 19.86
N CYS A 136 0.26 13.79 20.74
CA CYS A 136 0.05 12.39 20.41
C CYS A 136 -1.33 11.95 20.93
N ILE A 137 -2.21 11.46 20.06
CA ILE A 137 -3.47 10.82 20.45
C ILE A 137 -3.31 9.31 20.32
N LEU A 138 -3.52 8.57 21.41
CA LEU A 138 -3.43 7.10 21.47
C LEU A 138 -4.80 6.50 21.81
N ASN A 139 -5.20 5.42 21.13
CA ASN A 139 -6.55 4.88 21.22
C ASN A 139 -6.67 3.33 21.25
N VAL A 140 -7.93 2.88 21.19
CA VAL A 140 -8.32 1.48 20.96
C VAL A 140 -9.08 1.42 19.63
N HIS A 141 -8.45 0.88 18.58
CA HIS A 141 -8.88 1.03 17.19
C HIS A 141 -9.74 -0.12 16.66
N HIS A 142 -9.19 -1.11 15.93
CA HIS A 142 -9.96 -2.22 15.35
C HIS A 142 -10.28 -3.37 16.31
N ASP A 143 -10.05 -3.17 17.61
CA ASP A 143 -10.84 -3.81 18.65
C ASP A 143 -12.35 -3.48 18.51
N THR A 144 -12.67 -2.33 17.90
CA THR A 144 -14.00 -1.90 17.45
C THR A 144 -14.19 -2.05 15.93
N GLY A 145 -15.13 -1.32 15.31
CA GLY A 145 -15.43 -1.43 13.88
C GLY A 145 -16.16 -2.72 13.49
N GLU A 146 -16.25 -3.01 12.20
CA GLU A 146 -17.10 -4.11 11.69
C GLU A 146 -16.66 -5.51 12.15
N LYS A 147 -15.36 -5.73 12.29
CA LYS A 147 -14.76 -7.03 12.67
C LYS A 147 -14.27 -7.08 14.13
N GLY A 148 -14.37 -5.96 14.87
CA GLY A 148 -13.94 -5.86 16.26
C GLY A 148 -14.74 -6.75 17.22
N TRP A 149 -14.09 -7.16 18.30
CA TRP A 149 -14.71 -7.92 19.39
C TRP A 149 -15.55 -7.02 20.31
N LEU A 150 -15.20 -5.73 20.41
CA LEU A 150 -15.89 -4.74 21.22
C LEU A 150 -17.03 -4.13 20.40
N LYS A 151 -18.25 -4.55 20.73
CA LYS A 151 -19.50 -4.15 20.07
C LYS A 151 -20.49 -3.60 21.08
N ALA A 152 -21.19 -2.53 20.72
CA ALA A 152 -22.16 -1.85 21.56
C ALA A 152 -23.50 -2.61 21.60
N ASN A 153 -23.55 -3.69 22.38
CA ASN A 153 -24.75 -4.49 22.63
C ASN A 153 -24.61 -5.32 23.92
N SER A 154 -25.74 -5.75 24.48
CA SER A 154 -25.79 -6.44 25.79
C SER A 154 -25.24 -7.88 25.81
N LYS A 155 -24.98 -8.52 24.66
CA LYS A 155 -24.41 -9.87 24.59
C LYS A 155 -22.98 -9.87 25.10
N ASP A 156 -22.70 -10.70 26.10
CA ASP A 156 -21.40 -10.84 26.76
C ASP A 156 -20.81 -9.51 27.29
N LEU A 157 -21.65 -8.50 27.55
CA LEU A 157 -21.23 -7.13 27.85
C LEU A 157 -20.23 -7.06 29.02
N GLN A 158 -20.49 -7.74 30.15
CA GLN A 158 -19.57 -7.78 31.29
C GLN A 158 -18.18 -8.32 30.94
N LYS A 159 -18.08 -9.25 29.97
CA LYS A 159 -16.78 -9.76 29.48
C LYS A 159 -16.11 -8.72 28.58
N LYS A 160 -16.88 -8.07 27.70
CA LYS A 160 -16.39 -7.00 26.82
C LYS A 160 -15.83 -5.83 27.65
N GLU A 161 -16.59 -5.37 28.64
CA GLU A 161 -16.20 -4.33 29.61
C GLU A 161 -14.94 -4.71 30.41
N ALA A 162 -14.84 -5.96 30.90
CA ALA A 162 -13.67 -6.41 31.64
C ALA A 162 -12.39 -6.40 30.79
N MET A 163 -12.49 -6.81 29.52
CA MET A 163 -11.34 -6.80 28.61
C MET A 163 -10.98 -5.37 28.18
N PHE A 164 -11.98 -4.51 27.91
CA PHE A 164 -11.78 -3.09 27.61
C PHE A 164 -11.13 -2.32 28.77
N ARG A 165 -11.62 -2.55 29.99
CA ARG A 165 -11.03 -2.05 31.23
C ARG A 165 -9.56 -2.48 31.37
N SER A 166 -9.26 -3.76 31.11
CA SER A 166 -7.90 -4.27 31.23
C SER A 166 -6.92 -3.63 30.24
N ILE A 167 -7.36 -3.26 29.03
CA ILE A 167 -6.54 -2.47 28.10
C ILE A 167 -6.21 -1.12 28.73
N TRP A 168 -7.24 -0.37 29.16
CA TRP A 168 -7.03 0.97 29.70
C TRP A 168 -6.31 1.02 31.04
N GLU A 169 -6.41 -0.01 31.88
CA GLU A 169 -5.60 -0.14 33.10
C GLU A 169 -4.11 -0.25 32.74
N GLN A 170 -3.75 -1.12 31.80
CA GLN A 170 -2.35 -1.31 31.36
C GLN A 170 -1.78 -0.11 30.58
N VAL A 171 -2.56 0.48 29.67
CA VAL A 171 -2.14 1.69 28.94
C VAL A 171 -1.99 2.87 29.89
N SER A 172 -2.89 3.03 30.87
CA SER A 172 -2.74 4.09 31.88
C SER A 172 -1.50 3.91 32.74
N GLU A 173 -1.20 2.68 33.18
CA GLU A 173 0.01 2.36 33.96
C GLU A 173 1.29 2.62 33.16
N ASN A 174 1.38 2.12 31.93
CA ASN A 174 2.58 2.27 31.08
C ASN A 174 2.92 3.74 30.80
N PHE A 175 1.89 4.57 30.59
CA PHE A 175 2.03 5.98 30.25
C PHE A 175 1.72 6.92 31.44
N GLU A 176 1.78 6.47 32.70
CA GLU A 176 1.42 7.29 33.89
C GLU A 176 2.24 8.59 34.00
N ASP A 177 3.55 8.51 33.75
CA ASP A 177 4.49 9.63 33.90
C ASP A 177 4.48 10.61 32.71
N TYR A 178 3.74 10.32 31.64
CA TYR A 178 3.76 11.11 30.40
C TYR A 178 3.02 12.45 30.51
N GLY A 179 3.53 13.46 29.82
CA GLY A 179 3.04 14.85 29.87
C GLY A 179 1.71 15.12 29.16
N ASP A 180 1.30 16.38 29.12
CA ASP A 180 -0.03 16.83 28.66
C ASP A 180 -0.23 16.83 27.14
N LYS A 181 0.85 16.61 26.38
CA LYS A 181 0.81 16.34 24.94
C LYS A 181 0.42 14.92 24.56
N LEU A 182 0.50 13.96 25.48
CA LEU A 182 -0.11 12.63 25.28
C LEU A 182 -1.57 12.66 25.74
N VAL A 183 -2.47 12.39 24.79
CA VAL A 183 -3.93 12.41 24.94
C VAL A 183 -4.46 11.00 24.66
N PHE A 184 -5.44 10.54 25.43
CA PHE A 184 -6.06 9.24 25.23
C PHE A 184 -7.45 9.38 24.62
N GLU A 185 -7.78 8.53 23.67
CA GLU A 185 -9.08 8.42 23.00
C GLU A 185 -9.68 7.04 23.31
N GLY A 186 -10.83 7.01 23.99
CA GLY A 186 -11.32 5.78 24.63
C GLY A 186 -11.52 4.58 23.71
N PHE A 187 -12.04 4.81 22.49
CA PHE A 187 -12.18 3.83 21.42
C PHE A 187 -12.57 4.54 20.12
N ASN A 188 -12.27 3.90 18.98
CA ASN A 188 -12.50 4.45 17.64
C ASN A 188 -13.98 4.48 17.20
N GLU A 189 -14.46 3.41 16.56
CA GLU A 189 -15.74 3.35 15.86
C GLU A 189 -16.55 2.13 16.34
N ILE A 190 -17.15 2.25 17.52
CA ILE A 190 -17.94 1.15 18.07
C ILE A 190 -19.28 0.99 17.33
N LEU A 191 -19.60 -0.23 16.93
CA LEU A 191 -20.82 -0.60 16.20
C LEU A 191 -21.70 -1.58 16.97
N ASP A 192 -22.98 -1.65 16.63
CA ASP A 192 -23.85 -2.77 17.00
C ASP A 192 -23.51 -4.07 16.25
N GLU A 193 -23.74 -5.22 16.90
CA GLU A 193 -23.26 -6.53 16.43
C GLU A 193 -24.17 -7.20 15.40
N SER A 194 -25.49 -6.96 15.45
CA SER A 194 -26.45 -7.57 14.55
C SER A 194 -26.42 -7.03 13.13
N SER A 195 -25.89 -5.82 12.96
CA SER A 195 -26.27 -4.95 11.83
C SER A 195 -25.24 -3.90 11.44
N ASN A 196 -24.12 -3.74 12.19
CA ASN A 196 -23.07 -2.75 11.94
C ASN A 196 -23.65 -1.37 11.54
N GLN A 197 -24.63 -0.86 12.29
CA GLN A 197 -25.35 0.35 11.87
C GLN A 197 -24.49 1.61 12.00
N TRP A 198 -24.20 2.24 10.86
CA TRP A 198 -23.41 3.48 10.75
C TRP A 198 -24.23 4.79 10.82
N TRP A 199 -25.57 4.70 10.83
CA TRP A 199 -26.44 5.90 10.80
C TRP A 199 -27.57 5.88 11.82
N ASN A 200 -28.23 4.71 11.96
CA ASN A 200 -29.39 4.53 12.84
C ASN A 200 -29.11 3.38 13.82
N PRO A 201 -28.43 3.66 14.95
CA PRO A 201 -28.06 2.64 15.93
C PRO A 201 -29.26 1.91 16.52
N SER A 202 -29.07 0.64 16.91
CA SER A 202 -30.02 -0.05 17.77
C SER A 202 -30.24 0.66 19.11
N SER A 203 -31.38 0.44 19.76
CA SER A 203 -31.79 1.18 20.97
C SER A 203 -30.89 0.98 22.20
N GLU A 204 -30.04 -0.04 22.22
CA GLU A 204 -29.05 -0.26 23.29
C GLU A 204 -27.66 0.27 22.95
N ALA A 205 -27.36 0.53 21.67
CA ALA A 205 -26.00 0.81 21.23
C ALA A 205 -25.46 2.17 21.70
N CYS A 206 -26.22 3.26 21.57
CA CYS A 206 -25.80 4.55 22.13
C CYS A 206 -25.66 4.52 23.67
N PRO A 207 -26.62 3.97 24.44
CA PRO A 207 -26.43 3.76 25.88
C PRO A 207 -25.15 3.01 26.26
N ILE A 208 -24.85 1.89 25.59
CA ILE A 208 -23.66 1.07 25.88
C ILE A 208 -22.37 1.79 25.44
N SER A 209 -22.39 2.53 24.33
CA SER A 209 -21.28 3.39 23.90
C SER A 209 -20.99 4.49 24.95
N ASN A 210 -22.02 5.07 25.56
CA ASN A 210 -21.85 6.04 26.65
C ASN A 210 -21.32 5.39 27.94
N GLU A 211 -21.73 4.15 28.24
CA GLU A 211 -21.23 3.37 29.39
C GLU A 211 -19.74 3.03 29.24
N LEU A 212 -19.31 2.61 28.04
CA LEU A 212 -17.89 2.37 27.74
C LEU A 212 -17.05 3.66 27.83
N ASN A 213 -17.56 4.80 27.35
CA ASN A 213 -16.91 6.10 27.53
C ASN A 213 -16.75 6.46 29.03
N GLN A 214 -17.74 6.16 29.88
CA GLN A 214 -17.63 6.37 31.33
C GLN A 214 -16.61 5.40 31.96
N ILE A 215 -16.59 4.12 31.58
CA ILE A 215 -15.61 3.13 32.04
C ILE A 215 -14.18 3.60 31.73
N PHE A 216 -13.94 4.08 30.51
CA PHE A 216 -12.66 4.64 30.09
C PHE A 216 -12.22 5.81 30.99
N VAL A 217 -13.07 6.83 31.16
CA VAL A 217 -12.77 7.99 32.01
C VAL A 217 -12.51 7.56 33.47
N ASP A 218 -13.33 6.68 34.03
CA ASP A 218 -13.17 6.19 35.40
C ASP A 218 -11.87 5.40 35.61
N VAL A 219 -11.46 4.57 34.63
CA VAL A 219 -10.20 3.82 34.67
C VAL A 219 -9.00 4.76 34.62
N VAL A 220 -8.95 5.66 33.63
CA VAL A 220 -7.81 6.56 33.46
C VAL A 220 -7.66 7.49 34.66
N ARG A 221 -8.76 8.07 35.16
CA ARG A 221 -8.72 8.89 36.40
C ARG A 221 -8.36 8.08 37.63
N GLY A 222 -8.81 6.83 37.72
CA GLY A 222 -8.50 5.90 38.81
C GLY A 222 -7.03 5.51 38.90
N SER A 223 -6.29 5.52 37.78
CA SER A 223 -4.86 5.18 37.76
C SER A 223 -3.96 6.18 38.51
N GLY A 224 -4.38 7.44 38.65
CA GLY A 224 -3.60 8.45 39.39
C GLY A 224 -2.61 9.22 38.51
N GLY A 225 -1.39 9.46 39.04
CA GLY A 225 -0.30 10.19 38.37
C GLY A 225 -0.71 11.43 37.58
N ASN A 226 -0.19 11.54 36.36
CA ASN A 226 -0.60 12.56 35.40
C ASN A 226 -1.94 12.25 34.73
N ASN A 227 -2.34 10.98 34.69
CA ASN A 227 -3.62 10.54 34.12
C ASN A 227 -4.84 11.12 34.86
N ALA A 228 -4.70 11.48 36.13
CA ALA A 228 -5.68 12.24 36.90
C ALA A 228 -5.95 13.65 36.31
N LYS A 229 -5.08 14.18 35.45
CA LYS A 229 -5.18 15.51 34.81
C LYS A 229 -5.22 15.45 33.28
N ARG A 230 -4.83 14.33 32.67
CA ARG A 230 -4.74 14.14 31.21
C ARG A 230 -6.05 14.48 30.51
N ASN A 231 -5.99 15.21 29.39
CA ASN A 231 -7.16 15.41 28.55
C ASN A 231 -7.56 14.06 27.91
N LEU A 232 -8.85 13.76 27.87
CA LEU A 232 -9.39 12.50 27.33
C LEU A 232 -10.39 12.81 26.22
N ILE A 233 -10.36 11.99 25.17
CA ILE A 233 -11.27 12.06 24.03
C ILE A 233 -12.29 10.92 24.16
N CYS A 234 -13.57 11.27 24.00
CA CYS A 234 -14.69 10.35 24.10
C CYS A 234 -15.50 10.39 22.80
N ASN A 235 -15.54 9.28 22.07
CA ASN A 235 -16.12 9.23 20.74
C ASN A 235 -17.64 9.08 20.81
N THR A 236 -18.36 9.66 19.86
CA THR A 236 -19.76 9.31 19.65
C THR A 236 -19.88 7.85 19.19
N TYR A 237 -21.07 7.24 19.31
CA TYR A 237 -21.29 5.90 18.75
C TYR A 237 -20.91 5.90 17.25
N CYS A 238 -20.17 4.89 16.81
CA CYS A 238 -19.52 4.77 15.49
C CYS A 238 -18.76 6.03 15.01
N ALA A 239 -18.28 6.88 15.93
CA ALA A 239 -17.78 8.23 15.65
C ALA A 239 -18.75 9.09 14.80
N GLY A 240 -20.05 8.78 14.80
CA GLY A 240 -21.04 9.40 13.92
C GLY A 240 -21.31 10.87 14.23
N ALA A 241 -21.37 11.69 13.17
CA ALA A 241 -21.57 13.13 13.22
C ALA A 241 -23.03 13.59 12.91
N ASN A 242 -23.96 12.67 12.64
CA ASN A 242 -25.38 12.96 12.36
C ASN A 242 -26.22 13.06 13.65
N ASN A 243 -27.37 13.75 13.56
CA ASN A 243 -28.19 14.09 14.73
C ASN A 243 -28.76 12.86 15.45
N GLU A 244 -29.08 11.77 14.73
CA GLU A 244 -29.57 10.51 15.32
C GLU A 244 -28.56 9.91 16.32
N ILE A 245 -27.26 10.16 16.11
CA ILE A 245 -26.17 9.71 16.97
C ILE A 245 -25.81 10.79 18.00
N THR A 246 -25.51 12.01 17.58
CA THR A 246 -25.00 13.06 18.49
C THR A 246 -26.01 13.48 19.55
N SER A 247 -27.32 13.40 19.27
CA SER A 247 -28.37 13.72 20.25
C SER A 247 -28.51 12.68 21.37
N GLN A 248 -27.94 11.48 21.19
CA GLN A 248 -27.92 10.40 22.19
C GLN A 248 -26.58 10.30 22.94
N PHE A 249 -25.58 11.08 22.57
CA PHE A 249 -24.30 11.10 23.28
C PHE A 249 -24.44 11.75 24.65
N VAL A 250 -23.86 11.11 25.67
CA VAL A 250 -23.80 11.63 27.04
C VAL A 250 -22.32 11.82 27.40
N LEU A 251 -21.91 13.08 27.56
CA LEU A 251 -20.57 13.41 28.03
C LEU A 251 -20.33 12.74 29.40
N PRO A 252 -19.25 11.95 29.58
CA PRO A 252 -18.97 11.30 30.84
C PRO A 252 -18.85 12.27 32.02
N LYS A 253 -19.12 11.75 33.22
CA LYS A 253 -18.80 12.45 34.46
C LYS A 253 -17.30 12.31 34.70
N ASP A 254 -16.62 13.43 34.82
CA ASP A 254 -15.21 13.49 35.17
C ASP A 254 -15.04 13.97 36.63
N THR A 255 -14.01 13.46 37.29
CA THR A 255 -13.51 13.96 38.58
C THR A 255 -12.79 15.32 38.46
N VAL A 256 -12.36 15.71 37.26
CA VAL A 256 -11.69 16.98 36.97
C VAL A 256 -12.46 17.76 35.90
N SER A 257 -12.66 19.06 36.13
CA SER A 257 -13.37 19.94 35.20
C SER A 257 -12.60 20.20 33.91
N ASN A 258 -13.30 20.28 32.78
CA ASN A 258 -12.80 20.73 31.47
C ASN A 258 -11.64 19.87 30.90
N ARG A 259 -11.67 18.56 31.14
CA ARG A 259 -10.66 17.60 30.65
C ARG A 259 -11.18 16.58 29.63
N LEU A 260 -12.41 16.74 29.17
CA LEU A 260 -13.02 15.88 28.15
C LEU A 260 -13.19 16.62 26.82
N ILE A 261 -12.93 15.89 25.74
CA ILE A 261 -13.09 16.30 24.34
C ILE A 261 -14.07 15.29 23.70
N VAL A 262 -14.94 15.75 22.80
CA VAL A 262 -15.80 14.87 21.99
C VAL A 262 -15.16 14.64 20.63
N GLU A 263 -15.19 13.42 20.12
CA GLU A 263 -14.69 13.09 18.78
C GLU A 263 -15.76 12.45 17.90
N ALA A 264 -15.70 12.80 16.61
CA ALA A 264 -16.51 12.25 15.54
C ALA A 264 -15.70 12.25 14.24
N HIS A 265 -16.08 11.42 13.28
CA HIS A 265 -15.45 11.29 11.96
C HIS A 265 -16.34 11.87 10.87
N VAL A 266 -15.73 12.47 9.84
CA VAL A 266 -16.44 13.22 8.79
C VAL A 266 -15.89 12.88 7.41
N TYR A 267 -16.58 11.95 6.74
CA TYR A 267 -16.33 11.54 5.36
C TYR A 267 -17.54 11.92 4.48
N GLN A 268 -18.04 13.15 4.58
CA GLN A 268 -19.20 13.62 3.80
C GLN A 268 -18.79 14.60 2.69
N PRO A 269 -19.34 14.49 1.46
CA PRO A 269 -20.28 13.46 0.98
C PRO A 269 -19.61 12.08 0.80
N PHE A 270 -20.25 11.01 1.28
CA PHE A 270 -19.64 9.67 1.36
C PHE A 270 -19.23 9.12 0.00
N GLU A 271 -20.07 9.28 -1.02
CA GLU A 271 -19.79 8.81 -2.37
C GLU A 271 -18.64 9.58 -3.02
N PHE A 272 -18.42 10.84 -2.64
CA PHE A 272 -17.25 11.61 -3.09
C PHE A 272 -15.97 11.12 -2.41
N THR A 273 -15.99 10.94 -1.09
CA THR A 273 -14.81 10.59 -0.29
C THR A 273 -14.38 9.14 -0.41
N HIS A 274 -15.32 8.20 -0.61
CA HIS A 274 -15.06 6.75 -0.53
C HIS A 274 -14.64 6.14 -1.88
N GLU A 275 -13.69 5.21 -1.86
CA GLU A 275 -13.11 4.58 -3.05
C GLU A 275 -14.07 3.67 -3.82
N SER A 276 -15.14 3.18 -3.18
CA SER A 276 -16.16 2.32 -3.82
C SER A 276 -17.02 3.02 -4.88
N TYR A 277 -16.89 4.35 -5.01
CA TYR A 277 -17.61 5.19 -5.98
C TYR A 277 -16.62 5.96 -6.87
N PRO A 278 -15.77 5.26 -7.65
CA PRO A 278 -14.67 5.89 -8.41
C PRO A 278 -15.14 6.90 -9.47
N GLU A 279 -16.39 6.82 -9.90
CA GLU A 279 -17.02 7.74 -10.86
C GLU A 279 -17.45 9.08 -10.24
N ILE A 280 -17.60 9.17 -8.92
CA ILE A 280 -18.01 10.39 -8.22
C ILE A 280 -16.76 11.19 -7.83
N THR A 281 -16.39 12.12 -8.71
CA THR A 281 -15.13 12.89 -8.64
C THR A 281 -15.30 14.36 -8.24
N THR A 282 -16.54 14.83 -8.04
CA THR A 282 -16.85 16.20 -7.59
C THR A 282 -17.79 16.21 -6.38
N TRP A 283 -17.82 17.32 -5.64
CA TRP A 283 -18.56 17.42 -4.37
C TRP A 283 -19.50 18.63 -4.31
N THR A 284 -20.33 18.67 -3.26
CA THR A 284 -21.12 19.86 -2.87
C THR A 284 -21.08 20.01 -1.36
N SER A 285 -21.19 21.24 -0.84
CA SER A 285 -21.04 21.46 0.61
C SER A 285 -22.21 20.97 1.45
N SER A 286 -23.41 20.81 0.89
CA SER A 286 -24.64 20.57 1.66
C SER A 286 -24.58 19.37 2.63
N PRO A 287 -24.08 18.17 2.23
CA PRO A 287 -23.96 17.03 3.16
C PRO A 287 -22.93 17.27 4.28
N LEU A 288 -21.85 18.01 3.97
CA LEU A 288 -20.80 18.36 4.92
C LEU A 288 -21.27 19.45 5.90
N ASP A 289 -21.91 20.51 5.39
CA ASP A 289 -22.55 21.55 6.18
C ASP A 289 -23.56 20.95 7.17
N MET A 290 -24.34 19.95 6.76
CA MET A 290 -25.31 19.29 7.64
C MET A 290 -24.66 18.69 8.90
N VAL A 291 -23.59 17.90 8.74
CA VAL A 291 -22.91 17.24 9.87
C VAL A 291 -22.07 18.21 10.70
N LEU A 292 -21.35 19.14 10.07
CA LEU A 292 -20.54 20.13 10.79
C LEU A 292 -21.40 21.12 11.61
N ASN A 293 -22.55 21.55 11.07
CA ASN A 293 -23.49 22.38 11.82
C ASN A 293 -24.14 21.61 12.99
N ASN A 294 -24.38 20.30 12.82
CA ASN A 294 -24.89 19.45 13.89
C ASN A 294 -23.87 19.31 15.03
N LEU A 295 -22.60 19.00 14.75
CA LEU A 295 -21.52 18.95 15.75
C LEU A 295 -21.35 20.30 16.47
N ASN A 296 -21.33 21.40 15.70
CA ASN A 296 -21.19 22.75 16.24
C ASN A 296 -22.32 23.11 17.22
N SER A 297 -23.59 22.92 16.80
CA SER A 297 -24.76 23.24 17.64
C SER A 297 -25.00 22.25 18.78
N THR A 298 -24.56 20.99 18.63
CA THR A 298 -24.68 19.98 19.69
C THR A 298 -23.62 20.16 20.77
N PHE A 299 -22.38 20.48 20.40
CA PHE A 299 -21.22 20.47 21.31
C PHE A 299 -20.46 21.82 21.36
N ALA A 300 -19.87 22.26 20.24
CA ALA A 300 -18.88 23.35 20.25
C ALA A 300 -19.46 24.70 20.74
N GLN A 301 -20.66 25.08 20.29
CA GLN A 301 -21.37 26.29 20.77
C GLN A 301 -21.74 26.22 22.25
N LYS A 302 -21.85 25.02 22.84
CA LYS A 302 -22.10 24.80 24.26
C LYS A 302 -20.81 24.78 25.09
N GLY A 303 -19.66 25.00 24.46
CA GLY A 303 -18.35 25.03 25.09
C GLY A 303 -17.69 23.66 25.29
N ILE A 304 -18.28 22.59 24.75
CA ILE A 304 -17.67 21.25 24.74
C ILE A 304 -16.66 21.21 23.58
N PRO A 305 -15.37 20.95 23.81
CA PRO A 305 -14.38 20.85 22.74
C PRO A 305 -14.67 19.68 21.82
N VAL A 306 -14.40 19.83 20.52
CA VAL A 306 -14.64 18.79 19.51
C VAL A 306 -13.40 18.62 18.63
N ILE A 307 -13.07 17.37 18.30
CA ILE A 307 -12.10 17.01 17.26
C ILE A 307 -12.85 16.23 16.16
N ILE A 308 -12.52 16.52 14.91
CA ILE A 308 -12.79 15.63 13.78
C ILE A 308 -11.58 14.67 13.70
N GLY A 309 -11.71 13.51 14.33
CA GLY A 309 -10.59 12.56 14.55
C GLY A 309 -10.10 11.92 13.26
N GLU A 310 -11.00 11.80 12.29
CA GLU A 310 -10.72 11.39 10.94
C GLU A 310 -11.58 12.16 9.93
N PHE A 311 -10.91 12.60 8.87
CA PHE A 311 -11.53 12.96 7.60
C PHE A 311 -10.52 12.69 6.48
N GLY A 312 -11.00 12.32 5.30
CA GLY A 312 -10.16 12.15 4.13
C GLY A 312 -10.97 11.90 2.86
N CYS A 313 -10.31 11.90 1.71
CA CYS A 313 -10.90 11.52 0.43
C CYS A 313 -9.95 10.61 -0.34
N ALA A 314 -10.45 9.48 -0.84
CA ALA A 314 -9.73 8.61 -1.74
C ALA A 314 -9.36 9.36 -3.03
N ASN A 315 -8.11 9.27 -3.46
CA ASN A 315 -7.65 9.91 -4.70
C ASN A 315 -8.21 9.19 -5.94
N LYS A 316 -9.13 9.86 -6.66
CA LYS A 316 -9.75 9.38 -7.91
C LYS A 316 -9.20 10.13 -9.14
N ASN A 317 -7.94 10.58 -9.07
CA ASN A 317 -7.28 11.49 -10.03
C ASN A 317 -7.96 12.88 -10.12
N ASN A 318 -8.49 13.37 -9.00
CA ASN A 318 -9.29 14.59 -8.87
C ASN A 318 -8.76 15.52 -7.76
N MET A 319 -7.43 15.66 -7.64
CA MET A 319 -6.79 16.31 -6.49
C MET A 319 -7.22 17.78 -6.25
N ASP A 320 -7.58 18.52 -7.30
CA ASP A 320 -8.13 19.88 -7.19
C ASP A 320 -9.45 19.90 -6.39
N GLU A 321 -10.35 18.96 -6.69
CA GLU A 321 -11.63 18.81 -5.99
C GLU A 321 -11.39 18.39 -4.53
N ILE A 322 -10.50 17.40 -4.30
CA ILE A 322 -10.10 16.95 -2.95
C ILE A 322 -9.53 18.11 -2.12
N THR A 323 -8.64 18.91 -2.71
CA THR A 323 -8.01 20.07 -2.05
C THR A 323 -9.05 21.13 -1.71
N SER A 324 -10.00 21.40 -2.61
CA SER A 324 -11.07 22.36 -2.35
C SER A 324 -12.04 21.91 -1.25
N TRP A 325 -12.37 20.61 -1.21
CA TRP A 325 -13.22 19.99 -0.18
C TRP A 325 -12.53 20.01 1.19
N ALA A 326 -11.28 19.56 1.24
CA ALA A 326 -10.49 19.50 2.47
C ALA A 326 -10.27 20.88 3.07
N LYS A 327 -9.90 21.87 2.25
CA LYS A 327 -9.80 23.29 2.66
C LYS A 327 -11.11 23.78 3.26
N TYR A 328 -12.24 23.55 2.60
CA TYR A 328 -13.56 23.98 3.09
C TYR A 328 -13.93 23.33 4.44
N LEU A 329 -13.66 22.04 4.61
CA LEU A 329 -13.91 21.31 5.86
C LEU A 329 -13.08 21.93 7.00
N VAL A 330 -11.77 22.11 6.80
CA VAL A 330 -10.89 22.64 7.84
C VAL A 330 -11.19 24.12 8.14
N GLU A 331 -11.51 24.95 7.14
CA GLU A 331 -11.94 26.35 7.36
C GLU A 331 -13.21 26.43 8.22
N LYS A 332 -14.19 25.55 7.96
CA LYS A 332 -15.44 25.46 8.73
C LYS A 332 -15.19 25.02 10.17
N CYS A 333 -14.43 23.96 10.38
CA CYS A 333 -14.12 23.44 11.71
C CYS A 333 -13.33 24.47 12.53
N THR A 334 -12.33 25.11 11.92
CA THR A 334 -11.55 26.20 12.53
C THR A 334 -12.45 27.37 12.94
N GLY A 335 -13.39 27.77 12.07
CA GLY A 335 -14.40 28.78 12.38
C GLY A 335 -15.38 28.41 13.51
N TYR A 336 -15.49 27.12 13.83
CA TYR A 336 -16.27 26.59 14.96
C TYR A 336 -15.41 26.24 16.19
N GLY A 337 -14.07 26.39 16.11
CA GLY A 337 -13.14 26.01 17.17
C GLY A 337 -13.03 24.50 17.38
N MET A 338 -13.22 23.71 16.31
CA MET A 338 -13.07 22.26 16.28
C MET A 338 -11.74 21.87 15.61
N GLY A 339 -11.02 20.91 16.17
CA GLY A 339 -9.78 20.37 15.59
C GLY A 339 -10.06 19.45 14.41
N CYS A 340 -9.08 19.25 13.53
CA CYS A 340 -9.18 18.35 12.37
C CYS A 340 -7.92 17.51 12.20
N ILE A 341 -8.08 16.20 12.02
CA ILE A 341 -6.99 15.25 11.86
C ILE A 341 -7.23 14.43 10.58
N TRP A 342 -6.35 14.58 9.58
CA TRP A 342 -6.49 13.91 8.30
C TRP A 342 -6.22 12.41 8.42
N TRP A 343 -7.03 11.56 7.78
CA TRP A 343 -6.79 10.12 7.69
C TRP A 343 -5.81 9.80 6.56
N ASP A 344 -4.63 9.27 6.87
CA ASP A 344 -3.64 8.83 5.90
C ASP A 344 -3.37 7.34 6.13
N ASN A 345 -3.71 6.51 5.15
CA ASN A 345 -3.51 5.07 5.18
C ASN A 345 -2.26 4.61 4.40
N GLY A 346 -1.39 5.55 3.98
CA GLY A 346 -0.22 5.28 3.14
C GLY A 346 -0.55 4.93 1.67
N SER A 347 -1.83 4.95 1.26
CA SER A 347 -2.26 4.62 -0.11
C SER A 347 -3.32 5.59 -0.67
N GLN A 348 -4.62 5.25 -0.68
CA GLN A 348 -5.64 6.08 -1.35
C GLN A 348 -5.81 7.47 -0.73
N TYR A 349 -5.52 7.61 0.58
CA TYR A 349 -5.67 8.84 1.35
C TYR A 349 -4.32 9.49 1.70
N LYS A 350 -3.25 9.09 1.02
CA LYS A 350 -1.86 9.44 1.35
C LYS A 350 -1.52 10.93 1.12
N ILE A 351 -1.02 11.59 2.16
CA ILE A 351 -0.29 12.87 2.06
C ILE A 351 1.22 12.64 2.01
N TYR A 352 1.73 11.65 2.75
CA TYR A 352 3.18 11.40 2.86
C TYR A 352 3.60 10.04 2.31
N ASN A 353 4.65 10.01 1.49
CA ASN A 353 5.34 8.77 1.21
C ASN A 353 6.30 8.45 2.36
N ARG A 354 5.86 7.52 3.20
CA ARG A 354 6.58 7.02 4.38
C ARG A 354 7.91 6.31 4.03
N ARG A 355 8.06 5.80 2.79
CA ARG A 355 9.28 5.11 2.33
C ARG A 355 10.36 6.09 1.85
N THR A 356 9.95 7.20 1.23
CA THR A 356 10.86 8.21 0.65
C THR A 356 11.13 9.39 1.58
N LEU A 357 10.34 9.51 2.65
CA LEU A 357 10.32 10.66 3.55
C LEU A 357 10.01 11.97 2.81
N LYS A 358 8.97 11.94 1.96
CA LYS A 358 8.47 13.12 1.24
C LYS A 358 6.97 13.35 1.41
N VAL A 359 6.60 14.62 1.39
CA VAL A 359 5.20 15.05 1.22
C VAL A 359 4.79 14.80 -0.24
N SER A 360 3.99 13.77 -0.48
CA SER A 360 3.44 13.43 -1.81
C SER A 360 2.37 14.44 -2.26
N GLN A 361 1.61 15.02 -1.33
CA GLN A 361 0.50 15.95 -1.64
C GLN A 361 0.67 17.33 -0.96
N PRO A 362 1.72 18.11 -1.32
CA PRO A 362 2.03 19.36 -0.64
C PRO A 362 0.97 20.45 -0.87
N GLU A 363 0.29 20.46 -2.01
CA GLU A 363 -0.75 21.47 -2.31
C GLU A 363 -2.01 21.25 -1.45
N LEU A 364 -2.42 19.99 -1.27
CA LEU A 364 -3.48 19.56 -0.34
C LEU A 364 -3.11 19.91 1.11
N LEU A 365 -1.90 19.54 1.54
CA LEU A 365 -1.44 19.78 2.91
C LEU A 365 -1.38 21.28 3.23
N ASN A 366 -0.76 22.09 2.35
CA ASN A 366 -0.67 23.53 2.53
C ASN A 366 -2.06 24.19 2.59
N ALA A 367 -2.99 23.78 1.73
CA ALA A 367 -4.36 24.29 1.74
C ALA A 367 -5.09 24.02 3.07
N MET A 368 -4.83 22.88 3.72
CA MET A 368 -5.36 22.56 5.04
C MET A 368 -4.62 23.28 6.18
N LEU A 369 -3.30 23.48 6.08
CA LEU A 369 -2.53 24.25 7.08
C LEU A 369 -2.97 25.72 7.09
N GLU A 370 -3.16 26.33 5.91
CA GLU A 370 -3.74 27.68 5.77
C GLU A 370 -5.14 27.75 6.39
N ALA A 371 -5.99 26.76 6.08
CA ALA A 371 -7.36 26.67 6.60
C ALA A 371 -7.42 26.55 8.13
N ALA A 372 -6.46 25.84 8.72
CA ALA A 372 -6.27 25.70 10.16
C ALA A 372 -5.62 26.95 10.82
N GLY A 373 -5.32 28.01 10.05
CA GLY A 373 -4.64 29.20 10.55
C GLY A 373 -3.20 28.96 11.00
N SER A 374 -2.55 27.91 10.47
CA SER A 374 -1.15 27.59 10.78
C SER A 374 -0.20 28.29 9.80
N ASP A 375 0.97 28.70 10.30
CA ASP A 375 2.05 29.20 9.45
C ASP A 375 2.55 28.08 8.52
N VAL A 376 2.40 28.26 7.20
CA VAL A 376 2.95 27.34 6.21
C VAL A 376 4.48 27.47 6.19
N PRO A 377 5.26 26.40 6.46
CA PRO A 377 6.72 26.50 6.48
C PRO A 377 7.29 26.97 5.14
N ALA A 378 8.33 27.79 5.17
CA ALA A 378 9.01 28.25 3.95
C ALA A 378 9.65 27.11 3.14
N SER A 379 9.91 25.96 3.79
CA SER A 379 10.32 24.69 3.17
C SER A 379 9.18 23.96 2.45
N ALA A 380 7.92 24.18 2.86
CA ALA A 380 6.72 23.60 2.25
C ALA A 380 6.13 24.47 1.11
N GLN A 381 6.59 25.72 0.98
CA GLN A 381 6.30 26.53 -0.20
C GLN A 381 7.04 25.98 -1.42
N LYS A 382 6.29 25.71 -2.50
CA LYS A 382 6.77 25.08 -3.74
C LYS A 382 7.90 25.90 -4.40
N PHE A 383 9.15 25.58 -4.08
CA PHE A 383 10.33 26.25 -4.66
C PHE A 383 10.64 25.69 -6.06
N VAL A 384 9.88 26.17 -7.05
CA VAL A 384 10.19 25.88 -8.46
C VAL A 384 11.43 26.70 -8.86
N ARG A 385 12.55 26.02 -9.08
CA ARG A 385 13.79 26.67 -9.56
C ARG A 385 13.55 27.22 -10.96
N GLY A 386 13.88 28.49 -11.17
CA GLY A 386 13.62 29.17 -12.43
C GLY A 386 12.21 29.74 -12.63
N ASP A 387 11.26 29.53 -11.71
CA ASP A 387 9.97 30.27 -11.68
C ASP A 387 10.24 31.73 -11.27
N ILE A 388 10.55 32.58 -12.24
CA ILE A 388 10.95 33.97 -12.03
C ILE A 388 9.72 34.84 -11.74
N ASN A 389 8.56 34.49 -12.29
CA ASN A 389 7.34 35.27 -12.15
C ASN A 389 6.56 35.00 -10.85
N GLY A 390 6.78 33.85 -10.20
CA GLY A 390 6.12 33.41 -8.97
C GLY A 390 4.80 32.66 -9.17
N ASP A 391 4.50 32.16 -10.37
CA ASP A 391 3.25 31.48 -10.72
C ASP A 391 3.23 29.97 -10.36
N GLY A 392 4.36 29.45 -9.87
CA GLY A 392 4.51 28.05 -9.46
C GLY A 392 4.79 27.09 -10.62
N LYS A 393 5.17 27.59 -11.80
CA LYS A 393 5.56 26.81 -12.98
C LYS A 393 6.86 27.34 -13.56
N LEU A 394 7.65 26.46 -14.17
CA LEU A 394 8.78 26.85 -15.02
C LEU A 394 8.33 26.80 -16.47
N ASN A 395 8.24 27.95 -17.15
CA ASN A 395 7.73 28.02 -18.51
C ASN A 395 8.39 29.12 -19.37
N ASP A 396 7.96 29.24 -20.64
CA ASP A 396 8.48 30.24 -21.59
C ASP A 396 8.41 31.68 -21.08
N THR A 397 7.47 32.00 -20.18
CA THR A 397 7.34 33.31 -19.54
C THR A 397 8.58 33.65 -18.71
N ASP A 398 9.06 32.70 -17.90
CA ASP A 398 10.26 32.87 -17.07
C ASP A 398 11.51 33.01 -17.94
N LEU A 399 11.59 32.18 -18.98
CA LEU A 399 12.68 32.24 -19.96
C LEU A 399 12.72 33.58 -20.68
N GLU A 400 11.58 34.16 -21.01
CA GLU A 400 11.50 35.52 -21.56
C GLU A 400 11.91 36.58 -20.53
N MET A 401 11.54 36.45 -19.25
CA MET A 401 11.99 37.35 -18.18
C MET A 401 13.51 37.31 -18.01
N LEU A 402 14.11 36.12 -17.95
CA LEU A 402 15.57 35.92 -17.90
C LEU A 402 16.25 36.50 -19.15
N ARG A 403 15.70 36.25 -20.35
CA ARG A 403 16.20 36.81 -21.60
C ARG A 403 16.21 38.33 -21.58
N ASN A 404 15.14 38.96 -21.08
CA ASN A 404 15.01 40.40 -21.03
C ASN A 404 15.99 41.04 -20.02
N TYR A 405 16.28 40.35 -18.91
CA TYR A 405 17.34 40.75 -17.97
C TYR A 405 18.74 40.65 -18.59
N LEU A 406 19.09 39.53 -19.21
CA LEU A 406 20.40 39.34 -19.85
C LEU A 406 20.64 40.30 -21.03
N LEU A 407 19.57 40.69 -21.74
CA LEU A 407 19.60 41.73 -22.78
C LEU A 407 19.57 43.17 -22.20
N LYS A 408 19.62 43.34 -20.88
CA LYS A 408 19.60 44.63 -20.16
C LYS A 408 18.36 45.49 -20.45
N LYS A 409 17.24 44.87 -20.82
CA LYS A 409 15.93 45.54 -20.92
C LYS A 409 15.30 45.75 -19.54
N THR A 410 15.64 44.89 -18.58
CA THR A 410 15.31 45.05 -17.15
C THR A 410 16.59 45.14 -16.32
N VAL A 411 16.51 45.77 -15.15
CA VAL A 411 17.66 46.03 -14.25
C VAL A 411 17.63 45.22 -12.96
N LYS A 412 16.54 44.50 -12.71
CA LYS A 412 16.33 43.59 -11.57
C LYS A 412 15.67 42.32 -12.08
N ILE A 413 15.93 41.21 -11.39
CA ILE A 413 15.34 39.90 -11.62
C ILE A 413 15.24 39.19 -10.26
N SER A 414 14.39 38.17 -10.16
CA SER A 414 14.31 37.29 -8.99
C SER A 414 15.59 36.49 -8.81
N ASP A 415 16.01 36.24 -7.56
CA ASP A 415 17.17 35.38 -7.26
C ASP A 415 16.93 33.93 -7.74
N LYS A 416 15.67 33.51 -7.92
CA LYS A 416 15.28 32.25 -8.57
C LYS A 416 15.80 32.09 -10.02
N ALA A 417 16.29 33.17 -10.65
CA ALA A 417 16.88 33.16 -11.98
C ALA A 417 18.32 32.60 -12.03
N ASP A 418 18.99 32.49 -10.88
CA ASP A 418 20.25 31.76 -10.72
C ASP A 418 19.92 30.26 -10.60
N ILE A 419 19.57 29.66 -11.74
CA ILE A 419 19.12 28.26 -11.81
C ILE A 419 20.31 27.31 -11.60
N ASN A 420 21.54 27.75 -11.89
CA ASN A 420 22.74 26.94 -11.75
C ASN A 420 23.41 27.03 -10.35
N MET A 421 22.99 28.00 -9.52
CA MET A 421 23.50 28.29 -8.17
C MET A 421 24.97 28.73 -8.11
N ASP A 422 25.52 29.37 -9.14
CA ASP A 422 26.90 29.89 -9.16
C ASP A 422 27.04 31.29 -8.51
N GLY A 423 25.92 31.88 -8.08
CA GLY A 423 25.81 33.19 -7.45
C GLY A 423 25.67 34.33 -8.46
N LYS A 424 25.42 34.03 -9.75
CA LYS A 424 25.34 35.02 -10.83
C LYS A 424 24.34 34.60 -11.90
N VAL A 425 23.34 35.45 -12.13
CA VAL A 425 22.42 35.29 -13.26
C VAL A 425 23.12 35.62 -14.59
N THR A 426 23.43 34.60 -15.40
CA THR A 426 24.20 34.71 -16.65
C THR A 426 23.56 33.98 -17.83
N MET A 427 24.26 33.94 -18.97
CA MET A 427 23.87 33.11 -20.12
C MET A 427 23.96 31.60 -19.83
N ALA A 428 24.71 31.17 -18.80
CA ALA A 428 24.72 29.77 -18.39
C ALA A 428 23.33 29.35 -17.85
N ASP A 429 22.71 30.20 -17.06
CA ASP A 429 21.36 30.04 -16.52
C ASP A 429 20.32 30.04 -17.63
N PHE A 430 20.44 30.94 -18.60
CA PHE A 430 19.53 30.93 -19.76
C PHE A 430 19.64 29.63 -20.57
N VAL A 431 20.84 29.07 -20.72
CA VAL A 431 21.03 27.77 -21.40
C VAL A 431 20.49 26.62 -20.54
N GLN A 432 20.63 26.65 -19.21
CA GLN A 432 20.06 25.64 -18.32
C GLN A 432 18.53 25.74 -18.26
N MET A 433 17.96 26.94 -18.12
CA MET A 433 16.52 27.19 -18.11
C MET A 433 15.88 26.81 -19.45
N ASN A 434 16.48 27.20 -20.58
CA ASN A 434 16.00 26.77 -21.90
C ASN A 434 16.09 25.25 -22.08
N LYS A 435 17.10 24.59 -21.50
CA LYS A 435 17.14 23.12 -21.45
C LYS A 435 16.02 22.56 -20.56
N ALA A 436 15.81 23.10 -19.37
CA ALA A 436 14.77 22.68 -18.43
C ALA A 436 13.34 22.99 -18.87
N ILE A 437 13.14 23.78 -19.94
CA ILE A 437 11.84 23.99 -20.59
C ILE A 437 11.68 23.10 -21.82
N LEU A 438 12.75 22.93 -22.63
CA LEU A 438 12.72 22.07 -23.82
C LEU A 438 12.85 20.58 -23.51
N ASN A 439 13.41 20.24 -22.36
CA ASN A 439 13.72 18.90 -21.91
C ASN A 439 13.79 18.97 -20.36
N PRO A 440 12.62 19.02 -19.69
CA PRO A 440 12.54 19.34 -18.28
C PRO A 440 13.28 18.29 -17.44
N ASP A 441 13.63 18.68 -16.21
CA ASP A 441 14.36 17.90 -15.19
C ASP A 441 14.12 16.39 -15.35
N PRO A 442 15.14 15.50 -15.30
CA PRO A 442 14.92 14.05 -15.27
C PRO A 442 13.81 13.62 -14.31
N ALA A 443 13.61 14.27 -13.16
CA ALA A 443 12.50 14.05 -12.23
C ALA A 443 11.11 14.53 -12.72
N SER A 444 11.01 14.97 -13.97
CA SER A 444 9.81 15.50 -14.64
C SER A 444 9.69 15.09 -16.11
N ASP A 445 10.66 14.32 -16.65
CA ASP A 445 10.46 13.59 -17.89
C ASP A 445 9.45 12.48 -17.63
N PRO A 446 8.23 12.50 -18.23
CA PRO A 446 7.21 11.47 -17.97
C PRO A 446 7.61 10.07 -18.48
N ARG A 447 8.75 9.95 -19.18
CA ARG A 447 9.34 8.67 -19.59
C ARG A 447 10.31 8.11 -18.54
N ASN A 448 10.71 8.90 -17.54
CA ASN A 448 11.63 8.49 -16.49
C ASN A 448 10.87 8.07 -15.23
N LEU A 449 10.73 6.76 -15.07
CA LEU A 449 10.09 6.13 -13.92
C LEU A 449 10.82 6.46 -12.60
N CYS A 450 12.13 6.73 -12.61
CA CYS A 450 12.84 7.19 -11.42
C CYS A 450 12.30 8.50 -10.82
N ALA A 451 11.49 9.28 -11.56
CA ALA A 451 10.82 10.47 -11.05
C ALA A 451 9.71 10.18 -10.03
N ASN A 452 9.04 9.02 -10.15
CA ASN A 452 7.90 8.68 -9.30
C ASN A 452 8.33 7.74 -8.18
N GLU A 453 8.75 8.32 -7.06
CA GLU A 453 9.28 7.58 -5.92
C GLU A 453 8.20 6.75 -5.18
N ASP A 454 6.92 7.01 -5.42
CA ASP A 454 5.79 6.24 -4.86
C ASP A 454 5.71 4.80 -5.36
N ASN A 455 6.27 4.52 -6.54
CA ASN A 455 6.21 3.20 -7.17
C ASN A 455 7.43 2.32 -6.84
N TRP A 456 8.47 2.85 -6.19
CA TRP A 456 9.62 2.04 -5.80
C TRP A 456 9.41 1.37 -4.45
N ALA A 457 9.72 0.08 -4.39
CA ALA A 457 9.75 -0.70 -3.16
C ALA A 457 10.96 -1.64 -3.15
N SER A 458 11.23 -2.20 -1.98
CA SER A 458 12.27 -3.20 -1.77
C SER A 458 11.77 -4.36 -0.94
N TRP A 459 12.40 -5.51 -1.12
CA TRP A 459 12.12 -6.73 -0.38
C TRP A 459 13.43 -7.36 0.09
N THR A 460 13.44 -7.79 1.35
CA THR A 460 14.56 -8.50 1.98
C THR A 460 14.01 -9.65 2.81
N ASP A 461 14.34 -10.90 2.44
CA ASP A 461 13.90 -12.09 3.16
C ASP A 461 14.90 -12.45 4.27
N THR A 462 14.64 -11.91 5.47
CA THR A 462 15.45 -12.19 6.66
C THR A 462 15.34 -13.65 7.13
N SER A 463 14.27 -14.37 6.79
CA SER A 463 14.09 -15.79 7.13
C SER A 463 15.04 -16.71 6.35
N ASN A 464 15.38 -16.30 5.12
CA ASN A 464 16.41 -16.92 4.31
C ASN A 464 17.82 -16.33 4.55
N GLY A 465 17.96 -15.39 5.49
CA GLY A 465 19.22 -14.77 5.89
C GLY A 465 19.65 -13.60 5.01
N GLY A 466 18.75 -13.08 4.17
CA GLY A 466 18.94 -11.82 3.47
C GLY A 466 19.01 -10.64 4.43
N GLN A 467 19.83 -9.65 4.10
CA GLN A 467 19.92 -8.37 4.81
C GLN A 467 20.31 -7.29 3.80
N GLY A 468 19.44 -6.32 3.61
CA GLY A 468 19.70 -5.16 2.79
C GLY A 468 18.60 -4.12 2.91
N GLU A 469 18.97 -2.88 2.61
CA GLU A 469 18.17 -1.68 2.82
C GLU A 469 18.26 -0.79 1.58
N MET A 470 17.11 -0.35 1.07
CA MET A 470 17.02 0.56 -0.08
C MET A 470 16.91 2.00 0.39
N PHE A 471 17.71 2.86 -0.23
CA PHE A 471 17.72 4.30 -0.07
C PHE A 471 17.26 4.95 -1.36
N PHE A 472 16.41 5.96 -1.22
CA PHE A 472 16.04 6.86 -2.30
C PHE A 472 17.16 7.86 -2.55
N MET A 473 17.29 8.29 -3.81
CA MET A 473 18.23 9.34 -4.21
C MET A 473 17.70 10.08 -5.44
N ASP A 474 18.24 11.26 -5.71
CA ASP A 474 17.85 12.04 -6.88
C ASP A 474 17.90 11.18 -8.14
N ASN A 475 16.73 11.03 -8.79
CA ASN A 475 16.58 10.29 -10.04
C ASN A 475 17.02 8.80 -9.94
N GLY A 476 16.79 8.15 -8.80
CA GLY A 476 17.06 6.71 -8.67
C GLY A 476 16.84 6.10 -7.29
N VAL A 477 17.27 4.85 -7.17
CA VAL A 477 17.34 4.12 -5.90
C VAL A 477 18.68 3.42 -5.79
N SER A 478 19.10 3.17 -4.55
CA SER A 478 20.29 2.40 -4.27
C SER A 478 20.06 1.48 -3.07
N MET A 479 20.55 0.25 -3.13
CA MET A 479 20.41 -0.71 -2.04
C MET A 479 21.77 -1.13 -1.52
N GLN A 480 21.95 -1.00 -0.21
CA GLN A 480 23.01 -1.64 0.54
C GLN A 480 22.58 -3.09 0.79
N VAL A 481 23.40 -4.06 0.39
CA VAL A 481 23.16 -5.48 0.62
C VAL A 481 24.29 -6.01 1.50
N ASP A 482 23.98 -6.23 2.78
CA ASP A 482 24.92 -6.76 3.76
C ASP A 482 24.97 -8.30 3.77
N LYS A 483 23.87 -8.96 3.38
CA LYS A 483 23.76 -10.40 3.21
C LYS A 483 22.85 -10.74 2.04
N GLY A 484 23.30 -11.58 1.12
CA GLY A 484 22.53 -11.96 -0.07
C GLY A 484 21.40 -12.96 0.21
N GLY A 485 21.41 -13.68 1.33
CA GLY A 485 20.48 -14.80 1.56
C GLY A 485 20.83 -16.04 0.73
N LYS A 486 19.84 -16.85 0.39
CA LYS A 486 19.96 -18.10 -0.39
C LYS A 486 19.65 -17.86 -1.87
N ASN A 487 18.54 -17.21 -2.15
CA ASN A 487 17.96 -16.99 -3.48
C ASN A 487 18.21 -15.57 -4.00
N GLU A 488 18.21 -15.37 -5.31
CA GLU A 488 18.53 -14.06 -5.93
C GLU A 488 17.55 -12.93 -5.54
N TRP A 489 16.31 -13.26 -5.19
CA TRP A 489 15.28 -12.32 -4.76
C TRP A 489 15.28 -12.06 -3.23
N ASP A 490 16.12 -12.75 -2.44
CA ASP A 490 16.16 -12.58 -0.97
C ASP A 490 16.67 -11.18 -0.54
N ALA A 491 17.22 -10.42 -1.48
CA ALA A 491 17.39 -8.97 -1.42
C ALA A 491 17.11 -8.40 -2.83
N GLN A 492 16.17 -7.47 -2.96
CA GLN A 492 15.78 -6.89 -4.25
C GLN A 492 15.13 -5.51 -4.07
N PHE A 493 15.18 -4.70 -5.12
CA PHE A 493 14.30 -3.53 -5.27
C PHE A 493 13.58 -3.54 -6.61
N PHE A 494 12.44 -2.88 -6.68
CA PHE A 494 11.57 -2.92 -7.84
C PHE A 494 10.72 -1.64 -7.98
N TYR A 495 10.32 -1.35 -9.22
CA TYR A 495 9.38 -0.28 -9.57
C TYR A 495 8.07 -0.89 -10.07
N ASP A 496 6.97 -0.65 -9.35
CA ASP A 496 5.64 -1.22 -9.56
C ASP A 496 4.69 -0.34 -10.41
N ALA A 497 3.45 -0.81 -10.57
CA ALA A 497 2.33 -0.15 -11.23
C ALA A 497 2.63 0.32 -12.67
N ILE A 498 3.33 -0.54 -13.43
CA ILE A 498 3.55 -0.40 -14.86
C ILE A 498 2.40 -1.06 -15.62
N THR A 499 1.90 -0.40 -16.67
CA THR A 499 0.98 -1.03 -17.63
C THR A 499 1.73 -1.44 -18.91
N LEU A 500 1.66 -2.73 -19.24
CA LEU A 500 2.12 -3.28 -20.52
C LEU A 500 0.89 -3.67 -21.38
N GLU A 501 0.79 -3.09 -22.57
CA GLU A 501 -0.33 -3.31 -23.50
C GLU A 501 -0.07 -4.49 -24.44
N GLN A 502 -1.07 -5.37 -24.59
CA GLN A 502 -0.98 -6.53 -25.47
C GLN A 502 -0.55 -6.18 -26.89
N GLY A 503 0.46 -6.89 -27.39
CA GLY A 503 1.00 -6.72 -28.73
C GLY A 503 1.81 -5.44 -28.92
N ALA A 504 2.18 -4.74 -27.84
CA ALA A 504 3.06 -3.58 -27.92
C ALA A 504 4.54 -3.95 -27.73
N LYS A 505 5.40 -3.21 -28.42
CA LYS A 505 6.85 -3.25 -28.27
C LYS A 505 7.29 -2.19 -27.28
N TYR A 506 8.13 -2.56 -26.32
CA TYR A 506 8.69 -1.67 -25.33
C TYR A 506 10.21 -1.56 -25.45
N GLN A 507 10.76 -0.41 -25.05
CA GLN A 507 12.18 -0.17 -24.85
C GLN A 507 12.41 0.14 -23.38
N ILE A 508 13.25 -0.64 -22.71
CA ILE A 508 13.72 -0.34 -21.36
C ILE A 508 15.15 0.22 -21.41
N SER A 509 15.45 1.22 -20.58
CA SER A 509 16.82 1.68 -20.34
C SER A 509 16.98 2.25 -18.93
N PHE A 510 18.19 2.17 -18.39
CA PHE A 510 18.58 2.73 -17.09
C PHE A 510 20.10 2.83 -17.01
N ASP A 511 20.60 3.66 -16.09
CA ASP A 511 22.00 3.66 -15.70
C ASP A 511 22.20 2.85 -14.42
N TYR A 512 23.31 2.12 -14.31
CA TYR A 512 23.58 1.21 -13.21
C TYR A 512 25.06 1.19 -12.79
N VAL A 513 25.31 1.09 -11.49
CA VAL A 513 26.66 1.04 -10.89
C VAL A 513 26.65 0.26 -9.57
N SER A 514 27.77 -0.37 -9.21
CA SER A 514 27.97 -0.98 -7.89
C SER A 514 29.38 -0.69 -7.37
N ASP A 515 29.54 -0.55 -6.06
CA ASP A 515 30.87 -0.45 -5.45
C ASP A 515 31.67 -1.78 -5.50
N SER A 516 30.99 -2.90 -5.77
CA SER A 516 31.55 -4.24 -5.87
C SER A 516 31.18 -4.91 -7.21
N PRO A 517 32.17 -5.29 -8.06
CA PRO A 517 31.88 -5.97 -9.33
C PRO A 517 31.29 -7.37 -9.14
N GLN A 518 30.17 -7.64 -9.82
CA GLN A 518 29.45 -8.93 -9.81
C GLN A 518 28.37 -8.98 -10.90
N THR A 519 27.68 -10.10 -11.02
CA THR A 519 26.55 -10.25 -11.96
C THR A 519 25.27 -10.59 -11.20
N THR A 520 24.17 -9.90 -11.51
CA THR A 520 22.83 -10.25 -10.99
C THR A 520 21.78 -10.16 -12.10
N THR A 521 20.56 -10.60 -11.83
CA THR A 521 19.43 -10.58 -12.79
C THR A 521 18.60 -9.31 -12.61
N PHE A 522 18.10 -8.74 -13.71
CA PHE A 522 16.93 -7.85 -13.65
C PHE A 522 15.82 -8.38 -14.55
N ILE A 523 14.57 -8.04 -14.20
CA ILE A 523 13.36 -8.65 -14.73
C ILE A 523 12.32 -7.55 -14.98
N VAL A 524 11.55 -7.66 -16.06
CA VAL A 524 10.23 -7.02 -16.20
C VAL A 524 9.21 -8.13 -16.03
N ASN A 525 8.38 -8.06 -15.00
CA ASN A 525 7.52 -9.14 -14.55
C ASN A 525 6.13 -8.64 -14.12
N GLN A 526 5.23 -9.59 -13.83
CA GLN A 526 4.06 -9.31 -13.01
C GLN A 526 4.49 -8.73 -11.65
N GLY A 527 3.74 -7.76 -11.14
CA GLY A 527 3.73 -7.31 -9.75
C GLY A 527 2.67 -8.00 -8.88
N HIS A 528 2.03 -9.04 -9.44
CA HIS A 528 0.99 -9.85 -8.80
C HIS A 528 1.19 -11.35 -9.15
N ASP A 529 0.32 -12.22 -8.64
CA ASP A 529 0.36 -13.69 -8.80
C ASP A 529 1.76 -14.27 -8.47
N ASP A 530 2.31 -15.10 -9.36
CA ASP A 530 3.62 -15.76 -9.22
C ASP A 530 4.81 -14.86 -9.63
N TYR A 531 4.58 -13.55 -9.85
CA TYR A 531 5.60 -12.58 -10.27
C TYR A 531 6.38 -12.96 -11.56
N LEU A 532 5.70 -13.58 -12.53
CA LEU A 532 6.34 -14.21 -13.70
C LEU A 532 7.06 -13.21 -14.63
N PRO A 533 8.23 -13.59 -15.18
CA PRO A 533 9.01 -12.75 -16.09
C PRO A 533 8.36 -12.63 -17.48
N TYR A 534 8.15 -11.39 -17.92
CA TYR A 534 7.86 -11.03 -19.32
C TYR A 534 9.13 -10.74 -20.11
N TYR A 535 10.16 -10.20 -19.44
CA TYR A 535 11.50 -9.99 -19.98
C TYR A 535 12.52 -10.13 -18.85
N LEU A 536 13.73 -10.63 -19.13
CA LEU A 536 14.81 -10.71 -18.15
C LEU A 536 16.18 -10.62 -18.86
N ASP A 537 17.18 -10.10 -18.15
CA ASP A 537 18.57 -10.08 -18.60
C ASP A 537 19.54 -10.03 -17.40
N SER A 538 20.83 -10.21 -17.65
CA SER A 538 21.89 -10.14 -16.64
C SER A 538 22.60 -8.78 -16.63
N LEU A 539 22.72 -8.17 -15.46
CA LEU A 539 23.51 -6.96 -15.22
C LEU A 539 24.89 -7.31 -14.71
N ASN A 540 25.93 -6.90 -15.44
CA ASN A 540 27.32 -7.03 -15.03
C ASN A 540 27.75 -5.74 -14.34
N TRP A 541 27.56 -5.68 -13.02
CA TRP A 541 27.85 -4.50 -12.22
C TRP A 541 29.36 -4.22 -12.16
N THR A 542 29.73 -2.94 -12.22
CA THR A 542 31.10 -2.46 -12.06
C THR A 542 31.12 -1.15 -11.28
N THR A 543 32.31 -0.72 -10.85
CA THR A 543 32.56 0.55 -10.15
C THR A 543 32.46 1.80 -11.03
N ASN A 544 32.15 1.65 -12.32
CA ASN A 544 31.84 2.74 -13.22
C ASN A 544 30.35 2.71 -13.58
N VAL A 545 29.75 3.88 -13.79
CA VAL A 545 28.38 3.98 -14.30
C VAL A 545 28.30 3.37 -15.69
N GLN A 546 27.35 2.46 -15.88
CA GLN A 546 27.06 1.78 -17.14
C GLN A 546 25.64 2.09 -17.57
N HIS A 547 25.39 2.12 -18.88
CA HIS A 547 24.06 2.33 -19.44
C HIS A 547 23.50 1.01 -19.99
N TYR A 548 22.34 0.60 -19.51
CA TYR A 548 21.57 -0.52 -20.05
C TYR A 548 20.49 -0.01 -21.01
N LYS A 549 20.29 -0.72 -22.13
CA LYS A 549 19.20 -0.42 -23.07
C LYS A 549 18.83 -1.64 -23.92
N ALA A 550 17.55 -2.03 -23.89
CA ALA A 550 17.02 -3.15 -24.67
C ALA A 550 15.58 -2.91 -25.15
N THR A 551 15.08 -3.79 -26.02
CA THR A 551 13.67 -3.79 -26.46
C THR A 551 13.08 -5.19 -26.37
N PHE A 552 11.82 -5.30 -25.95
CA PHE A 552 11.07 -6.55 -25.91
C PHE A 552 9.66 -6.39 -26.50
N ASP A 553 9.09 -7.49 -26.99
CA ASP A 553 7.72 -7.57 -27.49
C ASP A 553 6.82 -8.14 -26.38
N PHE A 554 5.82 -7.39 -25.92
CA PHE A 554 4.87 -7.86 -24.91
C PHE A 554 3.66 -8.51 -25.59
N THR A 555 3.62 -9.83 -25.63
CA THR A 555 2.56 -10.60 -26.34
C THR A 555 1.43 -11.07 -25.43
N SER A 556 1.62 -11.01 -24.11
CA SER A 556 0.61 -11.35 -23.09
C SER A 556 -0.61 -10.42 -23.18
N LYS A 557 -1.72 -10.80 -22.54
CA LYS A 557 -2.87 -9.90 -22.32
C LYS A 557 -2.37 -8.62 -21.62
N THR A 558 -2.98 -7.47 -21.92
CA THR A 558 -2.67 -6.21 -21.24
C THR A 558 -2.73 -6.41 -19.73
N ASP A 559 -1.61 -6.15 -19.07
CA ASP A 559 -1.42 -6.18 -17.63
C ASP A 559 -1.17 -4.74 -17.16
N ASN A 560 -1.89 -4.32 -16.13
CA ASN A 560 -1.83 -3.00 -15.53
C ASN A 560 -1.08 -2.97 -14.18
N MET A 561 -0.55 -4.10 -13.75
CA MET A 561 0.19 -4.29 -12.50
C MET A 561 1.53 -4.99 -12.77
N CYS A 562 2.24 -4.63 -13.85
CA CYS A 562 3.61 -5.04 -14.08
C CYS A 562 4.60 -4.28 -13.17
N ARG A 563 5.83 -4.79 -13.08
CA ARG A 563 6.96 -4.14 -12.41
C ARG A 563 8.29 -4.38 -13.11
N VAL A 564 9.30 -3.58 -12.75
CA VAL A 564 10.73 -3.83 -13.08
C VAL A 564 11.45 -4.19 -11.79
N THR A 565 11.95 -5.43 -11.68
CA THR A 565 12.65 -5.96 -10.51
C THR A 565 14.16 -6.09 -10.75
N TYR A 566 14.95 -5.70 -9.76
CA TYR A 566 16.40 -5.87 -9.70
C TYR A 566 16.75 -6.83 -8.57
N ASN A 567 17.11 -8.06 -8.92
CA ASN A 567 17.57 -9.07 -7.96
C ASN A 567 18.99 -8.73 -7.53
N LEU A 568 19.24 -8.72 -6.23
CA LEU A 568 20.52 -8.35 -5.62
C LEU A 568 20.98 -9.34 -4.52
N GLY A 569 20.15 -10.34 -4.21
CA GLY A 569 20.44 -11.41 -3.27
C GLY A 569 21.13 -12.61 -3.93
N GLY A 570 21.09 -13.72 -3.21
CA GLY A 570 21.60 -15.02 -3.61
C GLY A 570 22.92 -15.39 -2.93
N SER A 571 23.15 -16.68 -2.76
CA SER A 571 24.40 -17.22 -2.20
C SER A 571 25.65 -16.99 -3.06
N GLY A 572 25.50 -16.41 -4.26
CA GLY A 572 26.59 -16.12 -5.21
C GLY A 572 27.02 -14.66 -5.30
N VAL A 573 26.39 -13.72 -4.58
CA VAL A 573 26.73 -12.28 -4.63
C VAL A 573 27.82 -11.89 -3.62
N ASN A 574 28.62 -10.89 -3.98
CA ASN A 574 29.80 -10.43 -3.24
C ASN A 574 29.42 -9.38 -2.18
N VAL A 575 28.87 -9.84 -1.05
CA VAL A 575 28.45 -8.97 0.08
C VAL A 575 29.57 -8.66 1.09
N PRO A 576 29.55 -7.50 1.76
CA PRO A 576 28.60 -6.39 1.59
C PRO A 576 28.90 -5.58 0.32
N TYR A 577 27.86 -5.02 -0.30
CA TYR A 577 28.00 -4.11 -1.44
C TYR A 577 26.82 -3.15 -1.56
N LYS A 578 26.99 -2.09 -2.34
CA LYS A 578 25.95 -1.11 -2.70
C LYS A 578 25.73 -1.08 -4.21
N ALA A 579 24.51 -1.41 -4.66
CA ALA A 579 24.08 -1.23 -6.05
C ALA A 579 23.20 0.02 -6.20
N THR A 580 23.26 0.68 -7.35
CA THR A 580 22.50 1.90 -7.66
C THR A 580 21.92 1.83 -9.07
N ILE A 581 20.65 2.21 -9.21
CA ILE A 581 19.95 2.40 -10.49
C ILE A 581 19.46 3.84 -10.57
N THR A 582 19.70 4.50 -11.70
CA THR A 582 19.17 5.83 -12.03
C THR A 582 18.61 5.87 -13.46
N ASN A 583 17.84 6.91 -13.81
CA ASN A 583 17.32 7.12 -15.18
C ASN A 583 16.48 5.94 -15.75
N LEU A 584 15.73 5.20 -14.92
CA LEU A 584 14.87 4.11 -15.39
C LEU A 584 13.77 4.64 -16.31
N SER A 585 13.77 4.17 -17.55
CA SER A 585 12.78 4.52 -18.56
C SER A 585 12.22 3.27 -19.22
N LEU A 586 10.90 3.25 -19.42
CA LEU A 586 10.19 2.20 -20.15
C LEU A 586 9.23 2.84 -21.18
N ILE A 587 9.62 2.81 -22.45
CA ILE A 587 8.95 3.53 -23.52
C ILE A 587 8.26 2.54 -24.46
N LYS A 588 6.95 2.69 -24.64
CA LYS A 588 6.17 2.01 -25.68
C LYS A 588 6.59 2.54 -27.06
N LEU A 589 7.19 1.70 -27.90
CA LEU A 589 7.69 2.05 -29.23
C LEU A 589 6.63 1.92 -30.34
N SER A 590 5.76 0.92 -30.25
CA SER A 590 4.71 0.62 -31.25
C SER A 590 3.72 -0.43 -30.73
N GLY A 591 2.57 -0.58 -31.39
CA GLY A 591 1.50 -1.50 -30.99
C GLY A 591 0.62 -0.96 -29.86
N GLY A 592 -0.28 -1.80 -29.31
CA GLY A 592 -1.20 -1.47 -28.21
C GLY A 592 -2.29 -0.42 -28.55
N GLY A 593 -3.55 -0.73 -28.26
CA GLY A 593 -4.69 0.10 -28.66
C GLY A 593 -5.35 0.86 -27.50
N SER A 594 -5.47 2.19 -27.64
CA SER A 594 -6.52 2.94 -26.94
C SER A 594 -7.80 2.91 -27.76
N SER A 595 -8.91 2.50 -27.15
CA SER A 595 -10.25 2.53 -27.76
C SER A 595 -11.28 3.20 -26.85
N SER A 596 -11.08 4.48 -26.56
CA SER A 596 -12.18 5.35 -26.14
C SER A 596 -13.01 5.76 -27.37
N SER A 597 -13.99 4.93 -27.74
CA SER A 597 -15.00 5.31 -28.75
C SER A 597 -16.38 4.80 -28.37
N SER A 598 -17.23 5.70 -27.90
CA SER A 598 -18.65 5.46 -27.71
C SER A 598 -19.35 5.29 -29.07
N SER A 599 -19.65 4.05 -29.45
CA SER A 599 -20.60 3.77 -30.54
C SER A 599 -21.40 2.51 -30.25
N SER A 600 -22.72 2.69 -30.10
CA SER A 600 -23.67 1.61 -29.88
C SER A 600 -23.81 0.71 -31.11
N SER A 601 -23.35 -0.54 -31.02
CA SER A 601 -23.80 -1.62 -31.90
C SER A 601 -23.56 -3.00 -31.28
N THR A 602 -24.65 -3.59 -30.79
CA THR A 602 -24.97 -5.02 -30.73
C THR A 602 -23.80 -6.02 -30.65
N GLN A 603 -23.54 -6.56 -29.45
CA GLN A 603 -22.74 -7.78 -29.29
C GLN A 603 -23.40 -8.96 -30.01
N SER A 604 -22.73 -9.54 -31.00
CA SER A 604 -22.93 -10.92 -31.43
C SER A 604 -21.79 -11.78 -30.88
N GLY A 605 -22.13 -12.71 -29.99
CA GLY A 605 -21.14 -13.67 -29.48
C GLY A 605 -20.66 -14.61 -30.57
N THR A 606 -19.35 -14.85 -30.64
CA THR A 606 -18.75 -15.88 -31.48
C THR A 606 -18.58 -17.17 -30.69
N SER A 607 -19.53 -18.10 -30.84
CA SER A 607 -19.39 -19.47 -30.34
C SER A 607 -18.15 -20.14 -30.90
N ALA A 608 -17.47 -20.97 -30.09
CA ALA A 608 -16.43 -21.87 -30.58
C ALA A 608 -16.97 -22.80 -31.69
N SER A 609 -16.28 -22.86 -32.83
CA SER A 609 -16.66 -23.67 -33.98
C SER A 609 -16.44 -25.17 -33.73
N THR A 610 -17.52 -25.87 -33.38
CA THR A 610 -17.53 -27.33 -33.14
C THR A 610 -17.02 -28.12 -34.33
N GLY A 611 -16.11 -29.07 -34.09
CA GLY A 611 -15.55 -29.95 -35.13
C GLY A 611 -14.23 -29.50 -35.75
N THR A 612 -13.54 -28.52 -35.15
CA THR A 612 -12.15 -28.17 -35.47
C THR A 612 -11.20 -28.81 -34.45
N ASN A 613 -9.98 -29.18 -34.85
CA ASN A 613 -8.93 -29.63 -33.91
C ASN A 613 -8.55 -28.45 -32.99
N LEU A 614 -9.04 -28.49 -31.76
CA LEU A 614 -8.81 -27.47 -30.73
C LEU A 614 -7.35 -27.43 -30.30
N ALA A 615 -6.66 -28.57 -30.36
CA ALA A 615 -5.24 -28.66 -30.04
C ALA A 615 -4.32 -28.02 -31.12
N ALA A 616 -4.84 -27.59 -32.26
CA ALA A 616 -4.09 -26.81 -33.25
C ALA A 616 -3.73 -25.39 -32.75
N ASP A 617 -4.43 -24.87 -31.75
CA ASP A 617 -4.05 -23.67 -31.00
C ASP A 617 -3.45 -24.07 -29.65
N ALA A 618 -2.22 -24.59 -29.69
CA ALA A 618 -1.53 -25.08 -28.50
C ALA A 618 -1.09 -23.96 -27.51
N SER A 619 -1.41 -22.70 -27.82
CA SER A 619 -1.27 -21.57 -26.90
C SER A 619 -2.43 -21.46 -25.90
N LYS A 620 -3.58 -22.09 -26.20
CA LYS A 620 -4.74 -22.16 -25.30
C LYS A 620 -4.64 -23.20 -24.20
N PHE A 621 -3.71 -24.16 -24.32
CA PHE A 621 -3.46 -25.08 -23.21
C PHE A 621 -2.78 -24.32 -22.06
N SER A 622 -3.52 -24.11 -20.98
CA SER A 622 -2.91 -23.80 -19.68
C SER A 622 -2.49 -25.09 -18.99
N SER A 623 -1.62 -24.97 -18.00
CA SER A 623 -1.08 -26.13 -17.29
C SER A 623 -0.72 -25.76 -15.87
N TRP A 624 -0.94 -26.69 -14.94
CA TRP A 624 -0.77 -26.42 -13.52
C TRP A 624 -0.25 -27.65 -12.78
N ALA A 625 0.54 -27.42 -11.73
CA ALA A 625 1.00 -28.47 -10.83
C ALA A 625 1.05 -27.92 -9.40
N ASN A 626 0.43 -28.62 -8.46
CA ASN A 626 0.41 -28.26 -7.05
C ASN A 626 1.76 -28.68 -6.39
N THR A 627 2.72 -27.76 -6.41
CA THR A 627 4.06 -27.95 -5.83
C THR A 627 4.06 -27.98 -4.31
N GLU A 628 3.11 -27.29 -3.65
CA GLU A 628 2.89 -27.36 -2.19
C GLU A 628 2.42 -28.76 -1.78
N GLY A 629 1.55 -29.37 -2.58
CA GLY A 629 1.17 -30.78 -2.51
C GLY A 629 2.27 -31.77 -2.94
N GLY A 630 3.49 -31.28 -3.19
CA GLY A 630 4.67 -32.06 -3.56
C GLY A 630 4.72 -32.54 -5.01
N ALA A 631 3.74 -32.19 -5.85
CA ALA A 631 3.77 -32.58 -7.25
C ALA A 631 4.78 -31.75 -8.06
N SER A 632 5.32 -32.36 -9.12
CA SER A 632 6.17 -31.66 -10.07
C SER A 632 5.99 -32.26 -11.47
N ALA A 633 5.68 -31.40 -12.42
CA ALA A 633 5.59 -31.75 -13.83
C ALA A 633 6.18 -30.62 -14.67
N SER A 634 6.59 -30.94 -15.89
CA SER A 634 6.95 -29.94 -16.91
C SER A 634 6.07 -30.12 -18.13
N PHE A 635 5.57 -29.00 -18.64
CA PHE A 635 4.60 -28.97 -19.73
C PHE A 635 5.25 -28.45 -21.01
N LYS A 636 4.83 -28.98 -22.15
CA LYS A 636 5.34 -28.58 -23.46
C LYS A 636 4.23 -28.57 -24.48
N SER A 637 3.88 -27.39 -24.98
CA SER A 637 3.02 -27.24 -26.15
C SER A 637 3.64 -27.91 -27.38
N LEU A 638 2.83 -28.66 -28.10
CA LEU A 638 3.16 -29.30 -29.38
C LEU A 638 2.37 -28.59 -30.49
N SER A 639 2.73 -28.80 -31.76
CA SER A 639 2.03 -28.16 -32.90
C SER A 639 0.54 -28.53 -33.03
N ASN A 640 0.09 -29.59 -32.35
CA ASN A 640 -1.28 -30.09 -32.35
C ASN A 640 -1.67 -30.72 -31.00
N GLY A 641 -1.09 -30.24 -29.88
CA GLY A 641 -1.24 -30.94 -28.60
C GLY A 641 -0.47 -30.37 -27.41
N LEU A 642 -0.47 -31.14 -26.33
CA LEU A 642 0.22 -30.87 -25.07
C LEU A 642 0.97 -32.14 -24.62
N GLN A 643 2.21 -31.97 -24.18
CA GLN A 643 2.98 -33.01 -23.49
C GLN A 643 3.16 -32.62 -22.01
N ILE A 644 2.85 -33.57 -21.13
CA ILE A 644 2.85 -33.47 -19.66
C ILE A 644 3.89 -34.47 -19.13
N SER A 645 5.04 -33.99 -18.67
CA SER A 645 6.12 -34.84 -18.14
C SER A 645 6.10 -34.83 -16.61
N VAL A 646 5.47 -35.83 -16.00
CA VAL A 646 5.27 -35.92 -14.54
C VAL A 646 6.48 -36.52 -13.85
N LYS A 647 7.15 -35.73 -13.00
CA LYS A 647 8.33 -36.10 -12.19
C LYS A 647 7.99 -36.43 -10.73
N ASN A 648 6.88 -35.89 -10.22
CA ASN A 648 6.16 -36.38 -9.07
C ASN A 648 4.68 -36.08 -9.29
N SER A 649 3.80 -37.07 -9.17
CA SER A 649 2.36 -36.90 -9.38
C SER A 649 1.61 -36.37 -8.15
N GLY A 650 2.26 -36.37 -6.97
CA GLY A 650 1.59 -36.05 -5.71
C GLY A 650 0.51 -37.07 -5.32
N THR A 651 -0.34 -36.71 -4.36
CA THR A 651 -1.33 -37.63 -3.76
C THR A 651 -2.73 -37.56 -4.38
N GLU A 652 -3.13 -36.41 -4.95
CA GLU A 652 -4.46 -36.23 -5.54
C GLU A 652 -4.43 -36.20 -7.08
N GLU A 653 -5.48 -36.70 -7.73
CA GLU A 653 -5.57 -36.77 -9.20
C GLU A 653 -5.48 -35.37 -9.87
N TRP A 654 -5.79 -34.30 -9.14
CA TRP A 654 -5.73 -32.91 -9.61
C TRP A 654 -4.39 -32.21 -9.39
N TYR A 655 -3.41 -32.79 -8.69
CA TYR A 655 -2.14 -32.10 -8.40
C TYR A 655 -1.26 -31.85 -9.65
N VAL A 656 -1.61 -32.41 -10.81
CA VAL A 656 -1.02 -32.07 -12.11
C VAL A 656 -2.14 -32.02 -13.14
N GLN A 657 -2.25 -30.93 -13.89
CA GLN A 657 -3.31 -30.72 -14.87
C GLN A 657 -2.79 -30.11 -16.18
N GLY A 658 -3.25 -30.65 -17.31
CA GLY A 658 -3.27 -29.95 -18.60
C GLY A 658 -4.70 -29.47 -18.88
N ILE A 659 -4.90 -28.18 -19.10
CA ILE A 659 -6.23 -27.53 -19.11
C ILE A 659 -6.45 -26.87 -20.47
N TYR A 660 -7.59 -27.12 -21.09
CA TYR A 660 -8.08 -26.39 -22.27
C TYR A 660 -9.36 -25.62 -21.90
N PRO A 661 -9.26 -24.31 -21.61
CA PRO A 661 -10.37 -23.49 -21.11
C PRO A 661 -11.21 -22.84 -22.23
N GLY A 662 -12.29 -22.16 -21.84
CA GLY A 662 -13.11 -21.35 -22.75
C GLY A 662 -14.01 -22.17 -23.68
N ILE A 663 -14.49 -23.32 -23.21
CA ILE A 663 -15.48 -24.13 -23.92
C ILE A 663 -16.87 -23.73 -23.41
N LYS A 664 -17.84 -23.65 -24.33
CA LYS A 664 -19.25 -23.44 -24.00
C LYS A 664 -20.03 -24.76 -24.12
N PHE A 665 -20.61 -25.21 -23.02
CA PHE A 665 -21.52 -26.34 -22.99
C PHE A 665 -22.96 -25.87 -22.81
N GLU A 666 -23.82 -26.19 -23.78
CA GLU A 666 -25.22 -25.74 -23.82
C GLU A 666 -26.15 -26.79 -23.20
N LYS A 667 -27.04 -26.37 -22.30
CA LYS A 667 -27.98 -27.26 -21.62
C LYS A 667 -28.80 -28.11 -22.62
N GLY A 668 -28.81 -29.41 -22.38
CA GLY A 668 -29.52 -30.41 -23.19
C GLY A 668 -28.80 -30.82 -24.48
N ALA A 669 -27.64 -30.22 -24.80
CA ALA A 669 -26.83 -30.63 -25.95
C ALA A 669 -25.89 -31.78 -25.58
N THR A 670 -25.64 -32.65 -26.56
CA THR A 670 -24.64 -33.73 -26.46
C THR A 670 -23.41 -33.39 -27.28
N TYR A 671 -22.24 -33.68 -26.73
CA TYR A 671 -20.93 -33.42 -27.29
C TYR A 671 -20.12 -34.72 -27.38
N GLU A 672 -19.47 -34.94 -28.51
CA GLU A 672 -18.38 -35.90 -28.65
C GLU A 672 -17.07 -35.20 -28.25
N ILE A 673 -16.32 -35.80 -27.32
CA ILE A 673 -14.95 -35.41 -26.96
C ILE A 673 -14.03 -36.51 -27.47
N SER A 674 -13.10 -36.18 -28.35
CA SER A 674 -12.09 -37.12 -28.82
C SER A 674 -10.70 -36.50 -28.86
N PHE A 675 -9.69 -37.33 -28.67
CA PHE A 675 -8.27 -36.95 -28.75
C PHE A 675 -7.41 -38.20 -28.92
N ASP A 676 -6.22 -38.01 -29.44
CA ASP A 676 -5.19 -39.03 -29.42
C ASP A 676 -4.32 -38.90 -28.16
N HIS A 677 -3.91 -40.02 -27.58
CA HIS A 677 -3.01 -40.05 -26.43
C HIS A 677 -1.93 -41.13 -26.54
N GLN A 678 -0.78 -40.87 -25.92
CA GLN A 678 0.33 -41.81 -25.77
C GLN A 678 1.07 -41.50 -24.47
N ALA A 679 1.63 -42.50 -23.79
CA ALA A 679 2.51 -42.28 -22.65
C ALA A 679 3.83 -43.06 -22.80
N ASP A 680 4.90 -42.62 -22.15
CA ASP A 680 6.19 -43.33 -22.16
C ASP A 680 6.16 -44.68 -21.41
N LYS A 681 5.08 -44.97 -20.68
CA LYS A 681 4.74 -46.25 -20.04
C LYS A 681 3.25 -46.36 -19.79
N ALA A 682 2.77 -47.52 -19.33
CA ALA A 682 1.36 -47.72 -19.02
C ALA A 682 0.93 -46.94 -17.75
N VAL A 683 -0.02 -46.02 -17.90
CA VAL A 683 -0.57 -45.18 -16.81
C VAL A 683 -2.07 -44.92 -16.99
N LYS A 684 -2.77 -44.70 -15.87
CA LYS A 684 -4.15 -44.19 -15.82
C LYS A 684 -4.10 -42.70 -15.48
N PHE A 685 -4.79 -41.86 -16.25
CA PHE A 685 -5.05 -40.45 -15.94
C PHE A 685 -6.54 -40.13 -16.14
N GLY A 686 -7.03 -38.96 -15.72
CA GLY A 686 -8.43 -38.56 -15.90
C GLY A 686 -8.62 -37.52 -17.01
N VAL A 687 -9.76 -37.55 -17.69
CA VAL A 687 -10.25 -36.42 -18.51
C VAL A 687 -11.57 -35.91 -17.91
N LYS A 688 -11.63 -34.60 -17.65
CA LYS A 688 -12.78 -33.93 -17.02
C LYS A 688 -13.34 -32.83 -17.89
N LEU A 689 -14.65 -32.65 -17.84
CA LEU A 689 -15.31 -31.40 -18.22
C LEU A 689 -15.83 -30.72 -16.96
N GLN A 690 -15.45 -29.47 -16.72
CA GLN A 690 -15.73 -28.78 -15.46
C GLN A 690 -15.82 -27.26 -15.63
N GLN A 691 -16.37 -26.59 -14.62
CA GLN A 691 -16.28 -25.14 -14.46
C GLN A 691 -14.80 -24.68 -14.44
N ASN A 692 -14.54 -23.52 -15.03
CA ASN A 692 -13.24 -22.84 -15.04
C ASN A 692 -13.27 -21.59 -14.12
N TYR A 693 -13.91 -21.76 -12.96
CA TYR A 693 -14.11 -20.79 -11.88
C TYR A 693 -14.52 -21.55 -10.61
N GLU A 694 -14.36 -20.95 -9.42
CA GLU A 694 -14.78 -21.59 -8.17
C GLU A 694 -16.30 -21.88 -8.16
N PRO A 695 -16.74 -23.07 -7.70
CA PRO A 695 -16.00 -24.09 -6.96
C PRO A 695 -15.40 -25.23 -7.82
N TYR A 696 -15.18 -25.01 -9.12
CA TYR A 696 -14.65 -26.00 -10.07
C TYR A 696 -15.51 -27.29 -10.18
N GLY A 697 -16.84 -27.12 -10.20
CA GLY A 697 -17.80 -28.22 -10.34
C GLY A 697 -17.60 -29.04 -11.61
N GLN A 698 -17.72 -30.37 -11.48
CA GLN A 698 -17.44 -31.33 -12.54
C GLN A 698 -18.74 -31.80 -13.23
N TYR A 699 -18.79 -31.68 -14.55
CA TYR A 699 -19.88 -32.16 -15.40
C TYR A 699 -19.61 -33.56 -15.98
N SER A 700 -18.34 -33.90 -16.21
CA SER A 700 -17.90 -35.24 -16.61
C SER A 700 -16.50 -35.52 -16.05
N ASN A 701 -16.20 -36.79 -15.77
CA ASN A 701 -14.89 -37.25 -15.26
C ASN A 701 -14.67 -38.73 -15.62
N GLU A 702 -13.88 -38.99 -16.67
CA GLU A 702 -13.67 -40.34 -17.21
C GLU A 702 -12.19 -40.77 -17.13
N PRO A 703 -11.90 -42.04 -16.81
CA PRO A 703 -10.54 -42.56 -16.75
C PRO A 703 -10.00 -42.94 -18.14
N VAL A 704 -8.76 -42.55 -18.43
CA VAL A 704 -8.04 -42.84 -19.66
C VAL A 704 -6.82 -43.72 -19.35
N TYR A 705 -6.68 -44.83 -20.06
CA TYR A 705 -5.58 -45.79 -19.90
C TYR A 705 -4.60 -45.66 -21.08
N ALA A 706 -3.50 -44.94 -20.88
CA ALA A 706 -2.46 -44.78 -21.89
C ALA A 706 -1.44 -45.92 -21.84
N SER A 707 -0.84 -46.19 -23.00
CA SER A 707 0.29 -47.11 -23.17
C SER A 707 1.41 -46.47 -24.00
N THR A 708 2.47 -47.25 -24.25
CA THR A 708 3.57 -46.86 -25.16
C THR A 708 3.17 -46.77 -26.63
N GLN A 709 1.96 -47.20 -27.00
CA GLN A 709 1.41 -47.03 -28.34
C GLN A 709 0.47 -45.82 -28.37
N LYS A 710 0.47 -45.09 -29.48
CA LYS A 710 -0.51 -44.02 -29.72
C LYS A 710 -1.90 -44.64 -29.86
N GLN A 711 -2.86 -44.15 -29.09
CA GLN A 711 -4.24 -44.64 -29.01
C GLN A 711 -5.21 -43.46 -29.20
N HIS A 712 -6.40 -43.75 -29.70
CA HIS A 712 -7.47 -42.77 -29.85
C HIS A 712 -8.53 -42.97 -28.78
N TYR A 713 -8.94 -41.89 -28.12
CA TYR A 713 -10.05 -41.84 -27.18
C TYR A 713 -11.22 -41.06 -27.80
N SER A 714 -12.44 -41.55 -27.62
CA SER A 714 -13.67 -40.80 -27.88
C SER A 714 -14.74 -41.18 -26.86
N ALA A 715 -15.50 -40.19 -26.38
CA ALA A 715 -16.64 -40.36 -25.47
C ALA A 715 -17.72 -39.30 -25.73
N GLU A 716 -18.98 -39.64 -25.41
CA GLU A 716 -20.11 -38.71 -25.47
C GLU A 716 -20.41 -38.12 -24.08
N PHE A 717 -20.80 -36.85 -24.05
CA PHE A 717 -21.19 -36.11 -22.86
C PHE A 717 -22.44 -35.27 -23.15
N THR A 718 -23.48 -35.37 -22.32
CA THR A 718 -24.68 -34.51 -22.41
C THR A 718 -24.69 -33.53 -21.24
N MET A 719 -24.74 -32.22 -21.55
CA MET A 719 -24.80 -31.17 -20.55
C MET A 719 -26.20 -31.09 -19.91
N THR A 720 -26.38 -31.70 -18.72
CA THR A 720 -27.67 -31.68 -17.99
C THR A 720 -27.90 -30.39 -17.20
N ASP A 721 -26.82 -29.75 -16.80
CA ASP A 721 -26.80 -28.51 -16.01
C ASP A 721 -27.11 -27.26 -16.86
N PRO A 722 -27.31 -26.06 -16.25
CA PRO A 722 -27.45 -24.81 -16.98
C PRO A 722 -26.32 -24.57 -18.00
N THR A 723 -26.63 -23.90 -19.11
CA THR A 723 -25.63 -23.52 -20.11
C THR A 723 -24.51 -22.71 -19.45
N ASP A 724 -23.28 -23.13 -19.65
CA ASP A 724 -22.07 -22.50 -19.09
C ASP A 724 -21.09 -22.19 -20.24
N ASP A 725 -20.61 -20.94 -20.28
CA ASP A 725 -19.66 -20.42 -21.26
C ASP A 725 -18.23 -20.23 -20.73
N ASN A 726 -17.99 -20.53 -19.44
CA ASN A 726 -16.68 -20.54 -18.79
C ASN A 726 -16.34 -21.94 -18.23
N THR A 727 -16.27 -22.94 -19.12
CA THR A 727 -15.86 -24.32 -18.78
C THR A 727 -14.52 -24.69 -19.40
N ALA A 728 -13.93 -25.79 -18.92
CA ALA A 728 -12.67 -26.34 -19.41
C ALA A 728 -12.73 -27.86 -19.60
N CYS A 729 -11.90 -28.36 -20.53
CA CYS A 729 -11.53 -29.77 -20.64
C CYS A 729 -10.17 -29.97 -19.96
N VAL A 730 -10.10 -30.84 -18.96
CA VAL A 730 -8.95 -30.96 -18.06
C VAL A 730 -8.42 -32.38 -18.02
N PHE A 731 -7.14 -32.54 -18.32
CA PHE A 731 -6.38 -33.77 -18.21
C PHE A 731 -5.71 -33.86 -16.84
N ASN A 732 -6.32 -34.60 -15.92
CA ASN A 732 -5.86 -34.82 -14.56
C ASN A 732 -4.77 -35.90 -14.54
N CYS A 733 -3.51 -35.49 -14.35
CA CYS A 733 -2.32 -36.34 -14.33
C CYS A 733 -1.61 -36.37 -12.97
N GLY A 734 -2.31 -36.00 -11.88
CA GLY A 734 -1.86 -36.25 -10.51
C GLY A 734 -2.13 -37.69 -10.06
N ALA A 735 -1.66 -38.07 -8.87
CA ALA A 735 -1.82 -39.40 -8.26
C ALA A 735 -1.47 -40.62 -9.15
N LEU A 736 -0.63 -40.44 -10.18
CA LEU A 736 -0.17 -41.54 -11.04
C LEU A 736 0.58 -42.60 -10.23
N ASN A 737 0.37 -43.86 -10.61
CA ASN A 737 1.10 -45.00 -10.05
C ASN A 737 2.61 -45.02 -10.39
N THR A 738 3.06 -44.15 -11.28
CA THR A 738 4.46 -43.95 -11.65
C THR A 738 4.64 -42.61 -12.37
N ASN A 739 5.82 -42.01 -12.24
CA ASN A 739 6.26 -40.89 -13.08
C ASN A 739 6.17 -41.27 -14.56
N ALA A 740 5.50 -40.45 -15.38
CA ALA A 740 5.31 -40.72 -16.80
C ALA A 740 5.25 -39.43 -17.62
N THR A 741 5.60 -39.56 -18.90
CA THR A 741 5.42 -38.53 -19.92
C THR A 741 4.18 -38.85 -20.73
N ILE A 742 3.11 -38.08 -20.55
CA ILE A 742 1.84 -38.23 -21.26
C ILE A 742 1.79 -37.19 -22.38
N THR A 743 1.42 -37.62 -23.59
CA THR A 743 1.24 -36.75 -24.75
C THR A 743 -0.21 -36.86 -25.21
N ILE A 744 -0.89 -35.71 -25.30
CA ILE A 744 -2.24 -35.56 -25.83
C ILE A 744 -2.14 -34.76 -27.12
N THR A 745 -2.71 -35.26 -28.22
CA THR A 745 -2.82 -34.51 -29.48
C THR A 745 -4.25 -34.58 -30.03
N ASP A 746 -4.55 -33.68 -30.96
CA ASP A 746 -5.73 -33.78 -31.81
C ASP A 746 -7.08 -33.74 -31.03
N LEU A 747 -7.13 -32.93 -29.97
CA LEU A 747 -8.34 -32.70 -29.18
C LEU A 747 -9.44 -32.06 -30.03
N VAL A 748 -10.58 -32.73 -30.13
CA VAL A 748 -11.81 -32.25 -30.76
C VAL A 748 -12.93 -32.33 -29.74
N ILE A 749 -13.67 -31.22 -29.61
CA ILE A 749 -14.96 -31.19 -28.90
C ILE A 749 -16.01 -30.72 -29.89
N LYS A 750 -17.05 -31.53 -30.08
CA LYS A 750 -18.02 -31.35 -31.16
C LYS A 750 -19.43 -31.61 -30.64
N LYS A 751 -20.31 -30.62 -30.72
CA LYS A 751 -21.74 -30.83 -30.49
C LYS A 751 -22.31 -31.76 -31.57
N ILE A 752 -22.95 -32.85 -31.16
CA ILE A 752 -23.49 -33.91 -32.04
C ILE A 752 -25.02 -33.97 -32.04
N SER A 753 -25.68 -33.43 -31.01
CA SER A 753 -27.14 -33.22 -30.96
C SER A 753 -27.49 -31.97 -30.16
#